data_AF-A0A6C0E1K2-F1
#
_entry.id   AF-A0A6C0E1K2-F1
#
_cell.length_a   1.000
_cell.length_b   1.000
_cell.length_c   1.000
_cell.angle_alpha   90.00
_cell.angle_beta   90.00
_cell.angle_gamma   90.00
#
_symmetry.space_group_name_H-M   'P 1'
#
loop_
_entity.id
_entity.type
_entity.pdbx_description
1 polymer ?
#
loop_
_entity_poly.entity_id
_entity_poly.type
_entity_poly.pdbx_seq_one_letter_code
_entity_poly.pdbx_strand_id
1 'polypeptide(L)'
;MNEDVKEIDEIVFGVYSAEEIIDMSVCKIDNPKLCNNDKNGSLGTVYDPRLGTIENGVLCSTCSQNLWECPGHFGYITLNEPVVHPLYYKQVVNFLKCFCTKCYKLLITEDQIVVNNLNRIKGVKRFNKILERLEKIDMCTHCSHPQPAIKHTISDNTISMVYKDKDKHKVSITLQVDEIKKIFDNISVKDVELMGFNPNLIQPKNLILTVFPVIPTCFVADTFVLTSNGYKYIQNVDKYDMLYTHKGNFKKINDFQVKDYEGELINIKTSYHVNTIKCTPEHPFYVKEIIYIDGKTKRKNIGEPEWVNASKLSDNHFIGMKRNKNEIIPVFTFEKKNIPKFSCGKEIEQEVKKVSKILNNLDEWFLIGYFVGDGWIDFNTQGRFYLSMNEKDKDFLSDLLTKLKISFHSRKIEGKNDKLIFECCDFRLWNVLKQFGYLDFNKLIPNWVHDSPCEFIESFLNGYVRNQIQISTFSPSLAFSTQLLYMKLGILSQINTCEKNNGISKHLLYNISIVKEKDLNIYLIDDDYFWFKITNKSSDFIKDIKVYNFEVDEDNSYCVENLISHNCARPYVVSDSNMCDDDLTIQLVEIIKANNHLEQTDGQPISDTKKQKYLQSLKFRIATFYNNSSGKAKHSTNGYMPKY
;
A
#
# COMPACT_ATOMS: atom_id res chain seq x y z
N MET A 1 17.12 -25.77 -12.92
CA MET A 1 17.24 -27.19 -12.52
C MET A 1 15.83 -27.68 -12.19
N ASN A 2 15.57 -28.99 -12.14
CA ASN A 2 14.29 -29.47 -11.61
C ASN A 2 14.39 -29.42 -10.08
N GLU A 3 13.67 -28.49 -9.46
CA GLU A 3 13.42 -28.54 -8.02
C GLU A 3 12.01 -29.10 -7.83
N ASP A 4 11.91 -30.23 -7.12
CA ASP A 4 10.65 -30.94 -6.96
C ASP A 4 9.68 -30.10 -6.13
N VAL A 5 8.59 -29.66 -6.75
CA VAL A 5 7.48 -28.98 -6.07
C VAL A 5 6.84 -29.98 -5.10
N LYS A 6 6.87 -29.65 -3.80
CA LYS A 6 6.28 -30.45 -2.73
C LYS A 6 5.02 -29.79 -2.21
N GLU A 7 4.01 -30.60 -1.89
CA GLU A 7 2.86 -30.14 -1.11
C GLU A 7 3.31 -29.78 0.32
N ILE A 8 2.68 -28.78 0.93
CA ILE A 8 3.02 -28.29 2.26
C ILE A 8 2.16 -29.03 3.29
N ASP A 9 2.74 -30.00 3.99
CA ASP A 9 2.04 -30.80 5.03
C ASP A 9 1.51 -29.94 6.18
N GLU A 10 2.33 -29.03 6.73
CA GLU A 10 1.94 -28.09 7.79
C GLU A 10 2.70 -26.76 7.72
N ILE A 11 2.08 -25.69 8.23
CA ILE A 11 2.70 -24.38 8.46
C ILE A 11 2.71 -24.16 9.98
N VAL A 12 3.88 -23.88 10.54
CA VAL A 12 4.05 -23.71 11.99
C VAL A 12 4.80 -22.42 12.30
N PHE A 13 4.30 -21.66 13.27
CA PHE A 13 4.82 -20.35 13.65
C PHE A 13 5.67 -20.45 14.93
N GLY A 14 6.82 -19.77 14.92
CA GLY A 14 7.73 -19.67 16.06
C GLY A 14 8.07 -18.22 16.43
N VAL A 15 9.00 -18.05 17.36
CA VAL A 15 9.62 -16.77 17.73
C VAL A 15 11.11 -16.90 17.52
N TYR A 16 11.65 -16.19 16.52
CA TYR A 16 13.08 -16.22 16.19
C TYR A 16 13.96 -15.86 17.38
N SER A 17 15.10 -16.54 17.50
CA SER A 17 16.13 -16.24 18.48
C SER A 17 17.00 -15.05 18.05
N ALA A 18 17.81 -14.54 18.98
CA ALA A 18 18.79 -13.50 18.67
C ALA A 18 19.80 -13.97 17.63
N GLU A 19 20.21 -15.24 17.73
CA GLU A 19 21.11 -15.91 16.80
C GLU A 19 20.45 -16.09 15.43
N GLU A 20 19.21 -16.57 15.35
CA GLU A 20 18.47 -16.73 14.09
C GLU A 20 18.27 -15.38 13.36
N ILE A 21 17.98 -14.29 14.10
CA ILE A 21 17.85 -12.95 13.51
C ILE A 21 19.21 -12.43 13.02
N ILE A 22 20.32 -12.77 13.68
CA ILE A 22 21.67 -12.41 13.22
C ILE A 22 22.04 -13.24 11.98
N ASP A 23 21.82 -14.55 11.97
CA ASP A 23 22.19 -15.46 10.87
C ASP A 23 21.40 -15.18 9.59
N MET A 24 20.14 -14.73 9.68
CA MET A 24 19.36 -14.26 8.52
C MET A 24 19.71 -12.83 8.08
N SER A 25 20.53 -12.11 8.83
CA SER A 25 20.86 -10.70 8.61
C SER A 25 22.32 -10.49 8.22
N VAL A 26 22.58 -9.46 7.43
CA VAL A 26 23.87 -9.29 6.74
C VAL A 26 24.70 -8.12 7.28
N CYS A 27 24.07 -7.23 8.05
CA CYS A 27 24.76 -6.17 8.75
C CYS A 27 24.05 -5.73 10.03
N LYS A 28 24.87 -5.27 10.99
CA LYS A 28 24.43 -4.54 12.17
C LYS A 28 24.09 -3.11 11.77
N ILE A 29 22.97 -2.61 12.25
CA ILE A 29 22.47 -1.25 12.08
C ILE A 29 22.59 -0.53 13.43
N ASP A 30 23.43 0.49 13.50
CA ASP A 30 23.77 1.23 14.72
C ASP A 30 24.06 2.72 14.49
N ASN A 31 23.97 3.23 13.26
CA ASN A 31 24.18 4.63 12.93
C ASN A 31 22.82 5.34 12.73
N PRO A 32 22.43 6.31 13.57
CA PRO A 32 21.13 6.99 13.50
C PRO A 32 21.05 8.10 12.44
N LYS A 33 22.10 8.31 11.64
CA LYS A 33 22.03 9.17 10.45
C LYS A 33 21.32 8.41 9.33
N LEU A 34 20.70 9.13 8.38
CA LEU A 34 20.17 8.50 7.17
C LEU A 34 21.31 8.21 6.19
N CYS A 35 22.15 9.21 5.92
CA CYS A 35 23.37 9.10 5.12
C CYS A 35 24.60 9.63 5.89
N ASN A 36 25.78 9.14 5.52
CA ASN A 36 27.07 9.73 5.92
C ASN A 36 27.58 10.64 4.79
N ASN A 37 28.22 11.77 5.14
CA ASN A 37 28.80 12.70 4.16
C ASN A 37 30.17 12.23 3.61
N ASP A 38 30.61 11.03 3.98
CA ASP A 38 31.93 10.48 3.70
C ASP A 38 31.90 9.47 2.55
N LYS A 39 32.98 9.41 1.77
CA LYS A 39 33.09 8.66 0.49
C LYS A 39 32.99 7.13 0.60
N ASN A 40 32.72 6.58 1.79
CA ASN A 40 32.60 5.15 2.06
C ASN A 40 31.14 4.70 2.28
N GLY A 41 30.16 5.58 2.03
CA GLY A 41 28.73 5.25 2.02
C GLY A 41 28.05 5.18 3.39
N SER A 42 26.78 4.83 3.37
CA SER A 42 25.86 4.85 4.52
C SER A 42 26.00 3.64 5.45
N LEU A 43 27.24 3.17 5.67
CA LEU A 43 27.50 2.02 6.55
C LEU A 43 26.98 2.27 7.98
N GLY A 44 26.37 1.21 8.53
CA GLY A 44 25.68 1.17 9.82
C GLY A 44 24.29 1.82 9.84
N THR A 45 23.84 2.51 8.79
CA THR A 45 22.53 3.19 8.79
C THR A 45 21.41 2.27 8.30
N VAL A 46 20.16 2.73 8.43
CA VAL A 46 18.97 2.12 7.80
C VAL A 46 19.04 2.01 6.26
N TYR A 47 20.10 2.55 5.64
CA TYR A 47 20.43 2.45 4.21
C TYR A 47 21.87 1.90 4.00
N ASP A 48 22.34 1.00 4.87
CA ASP A 48 23.63 0.33 4.72
C ASP A 48 23.69 -0.52 3.42
N PRO A 49 24.69 -0.33 2.54
CA PRO A 49 24.74 -0.99 1.22
C PRO A 49 24.99 -2.52 1.24
N ARG A 50 25.05 -3.12 2.44
CA ARG A 50 24.96 -4.57 2.62
C ARG A 50 23.52 -5.08 2.60
N LEU A 51 22.51 -4.25 2.89
CA LEU A 51 21.07 -4.61 2.90
C LEU A 51 20.47 -4.90 1.51
N GLY A 52 21.31 -5.01 0.48
CA GLY A 52 21.08 -4.37 -0.82
C GLY A 52 21.81 -3.02 -0.86
N THR A 53 22.29 -2.56 -2.03
CA THR A 53 22.78 -1.17 -2.17
C THR A 53 21.59 -0.20 -2.28
N ILE A 54 21.85 1.04 -2.69
CA ILE A 54 20.85 1.99 -3.17
C ILE A 54 21.36 2.84 -4.36
N GLU A 55 22.48 2.47 -5.02
CA GLU A 55 23.18 3.35 -6.00
C GLU A 55 23.73 2.68 -7.28
N ASN A 56 23.62 3.41 -8.40
CA ASN A 56 23.99 2.93 -9.72
C ASN A 56 25.48 2.56 -9.87
N GLY A 57 25.73 1.44 -10.57
CA GLY A 57 27.08 0.88 -10.73
C GLY A 57 27.67 0.18 -9.49
N VAL A 58 27.16 0.43 -8.28
CA VAL A 58 27.58 -0.27 -7.04
C VAL A 58 27.07 -1.72 -7.05
N LEU A 59 27.80 -2.64 -6.40
CA LEU A 59 27.36 -4.02 -6.15
C LEU A 59 27.08 -4.21 -4.66
N CYS A 60 26.08 -5.03 -4.35
CA CYS A 60 25.69 -5.38 -2.99
C CYS A 60 26.89 -5.91 -2.23
N SER A 61 27.22 -5.26 -1.12
CA SER A 61 28.41 -5.60 -0.32
C SER A 61 28.26 -6.95 0.41
N THR A 62 27.11 -7.62 0.28
CA THR A 62 26.86 -8.99 0.77
C THR A 62 26.92 -10.00 -0.38
N CYS A 63 25.88 -10.07 -1.23
CA CYS A 63 25.75 -11.10 -2.26
C CYS A 63 26.58 -10.83 -3.53
N SER A 64 27.23 -9.67 -3.64
CA SER A 64 27.97 -9.21 -4.84
C SER A 64 27.14 -9.06 -6.12
N GLN A 65 25.83 -9.24 -6.05
CA GLN A 65 24.87 -8.91 -7.12
C GLN A 65 24.64 -7.39 -7.18
N ASN A 66 24.04 -6.89 -8.25
CA ASN A 66 23.77 -5.48 -8.53
C ASN A 66 22.48 -4.93 -7.83
N LEU A 67 22.05 -3.68 -8.14
CA LEU A 67 20.67 -3.16 -7.90
C LEU A 67 19.61 -4.15 -8.37
N TRP A 68 19.96 -4.84 -9.45
CA TRP A 68 19.08 -5.60 -10.32
C TRP A 68 18.36 -6.99 -9.74
N GLU A 69 19.10 -9.14 -9.15
CA GLU A 69 18.82 -10.46 -8.46
C GLU A 69 18.88 -10.51 -6.90
N CYS A 70 19.71 -9.68 -6.24
CA CYS A 70 19.72 -9.46 -4.77
C CYS A 70 18.29 -9.20 -4.25
N PRO A 71 17.74 -10.05 -3.37
CA PRO A 71 16.34 -9.95 -2.93
C PRO A 71 16.09 -8.88 -1.85
N GLY A 72 17.08 -8.01 -1.60
CA GLY A 72 17.23 -7.31 -0.33
C GLY A 72 17.70 -8.28 0.77
N HIS A 73 18.23 -7.72 1.85
CA HIS A 73 18.78 -8.51 2.96
C HIS A 73 18.39 -7.90 4.30
N PHE A 74 18.15 -8.75 5.32
CA PHE A 74 17.77 -8.26 6.64
C PHE A 74 18.93 -7.52 7.31
N GLY A 75 18.59 -6.41 7.98
CA GLY A 75 19.47 -5.69 8.89
C GLY A 75 19.03 -5.92 10.33
N TYR A 76 19.99 -5.96 11.25
CA TYR A 76 19.71 -6.13 12.67
C TYR A 76 20.22 -4.98 13.54
N ILE A 77 19.41 -4.48 14.47
CA ILE A 77 19.87 -3.59 15.53
C ILE A 77 20.19 -4.44 16.77
N THR A 78 21.43 -4.40 17.26
CA THR A 78 21.78 -4.97 18.58
C THR A 78 21.32 -4.02 19.67
N LEU A 79 20.53 -4.52 20.63
CA LEU A 79 20.06 -3.73 21.76
C LEU A 79 21.08 -3.74 22.90
N ASN A 80 21.52 -2.56 23.32
CA ASN A 80 22.50 -2.35 24.40
C ASN A 80 21.93 -2.70 25.79
N GLU A 81 20.61 -2.72 25.93
CA GLU A 81 19.89 -3.22 27.09
C GLU A 81 18.76 -4.14 26.62
N PRO A 82 18.53 -5.31 27.24
CA PRO A 82 17.49 -6.24 26.79
C PRO A 82 16.08 -5.68 27.02
N VAL A 83 15.17 -5.96 26.08
CA VAL A 83 13.78 -5.49 26.10
C VAL A 83 12.82 -6.68 26.03
N VAL A 84 11.82 -6.73 26.91
CA VAL A 84 10.76 -7.75 26.83
C VAL A 84 9.97 -7.54 25.54
N HIS A 85 9.82 -8.59 24.72
CA HIS A 85 9.13 -8.52 23.43
C HIS A 85 7.68 -8.02 23.61
N PRO A 86 7.26 -6.89 22.99
CA PRO A 86 5.99 -6.21 23.30
C PRO A 86 4.74 -7.11 23.22
N LEU A 87 4.70 -8.03 22.26
CA LEU A 87 3.58 -8.97 22.07
C LEU A 87 3.50 -10.09 23.13
N TYR A 88 4.53 -10.31 23.96
CA TYR A 88 4.68 -11.53 24.77
C TYR A 88 4.80 -11.32 26.29
N TYR A 89 4.55 -10.11 26.82
CA TYR A 89 4.59 -9.82 28.26
C TYR A 89 3.79 -10.83 29.13
N LYS A 90 2.60 -11.26 28.67
CA LYS A 90 1.77 -12.25 29.38
C LYS A 90 2.42 -13.63 29.44
N GLN A 91 3.08 -14.04 28.35
CA GLN A 91 3.80 -15.30 28.22
C GLN A 91 5.05 -15.29 29.10
N VAL A 92 5.82 -14.19 29.08
CA VAL A 92 6.99 -13.97 29.94
C VAL A 92 6.62 -14.10 31.43
N VAL A 93 5.55 -13.44 31.87
CA VAL A 93 5.05 -13.53 33.26
C VAL A 93 4.63 -14.94 33.62
N ASN A 94 4.01 -15.67 32.69
CA ASN A 94 3.64 -17.07 32.91
C ASN A 94 4.86 -17.99 32.97
N PHE A 95 5.86 -17.83 32.10
CA PHE A 95 7.12 -18.59 32.20
C PHE A 95 7.85 -18.29 33.51
N LEU A 96 7.93 -17.04 33.95
CA LEU A 96 8.54 -16.68 35.24
C LEU A 96 7.85 -17.36 36.44
N LYS A 97 6.54 -17.63 36.39
CA LYS A 97 5.83 -18.42 37.42
C LYS A 97 6.21 -19.90 37.42
N CYS A 98 6.84 -20.43 36.37
CA CYS A 98 7.20 -21.84 36.27
C CYS A 98 8.55 -22.20 36.91
N PHE A 99 9.46 -21.23 37.06
CA PHE A 99 10.86 -21.47 37.43
C PHE A 99 11.23 -20.79 38.75
N CYS A 100 12.17 -21.39 39.49
CA CYS A 100 12.63 -20.84 40.74
C CYS A 100 13.46 -19.56 40.52
N THR A 101 13.08 -18.47 41.17
CA THR A 101 13.79 -17.17 41.11
C THR A 101 15.25 -17.20 41.58
N LYS A 102 15.67 -18.24 42.31
CA LYS A 102 17.04 -18.38 42.86
C LYS A 102 17.89 -19.50 42.23
N CYS A 103 17.28 -20.63 41.84
CA CYS A 103 18.03 -21.76 41.27
C CYS A 103 17.62 -22.12 39.84
N TYR A 104 16.71 -21.36 39.24
CA TYR A 104 16.27 -21.40 37.85
C TYR A 104 15.65 -22.72 37.35
N LYS A 105 15.62 -23.77 38.18
CA LYS A 105 14.94 -25.04 37.89
C LYS A 105 13.42 -24.89 37.88
N LEU A 106 12.78 -25.72 37.07
CA LEU A 106 11.33 -25.87 37.00
C LEU A 106 10.77 -26.25 38.39
N LEU A 107 9.68 -25.60 38.82
CA LEU A 107 9.12 -25.81 40.16
C LEU A 107 8.31 -27.11 40.30
N ILE A 108 7.77 -27.62 39.18
CA ILE A 108 7.08 -28.91 39.08
C ILE A 108 8.06 -29.99 38.62
N THR A 109 8.10 -31.14 39.29
CA THR A 109 8.97 -32.26 38.89
C THR A 109 8.31 -33.12 37.81
N GLU A 110 9.12 -33.84 37.03
CA GLU A 110 8.65 -34.77 35.99
C GLU A 110 7.67 -35.82 36.55
N ASP A 111 7.94 -36.36 37.73
CA ASP A 111 7.02 -37.28 38.44
C ASP A 111 5.66 -36.63 38.72
N GLN A 112 5.64 -35.35 39.11
CA GLN A 112 4.39 -34.63 39.36
C GLN A 112 3.59 -34.40 38.06
N ILE A 113 4.27 -34.22 36.92
CA ILE A 113 3.63 -34.12 35.60
C ILE A 113 3.03 -35.49 35.21
N VAL A 114 3.75 -36.59 35.46
CA VAL A 114 3.28 -37.97 35.22
C VAL A 114 2.08 -38.32 36.10
N VAL A 115 2.21 -38.19 37.43
CA VAL A 115 1.17 -38.56 38.42
C VAL A 115 -0.13 -37.78 38.20
N ASN A 116 -0.04 -36.50 37.83
CA ASN A 116 -1.23 -35.69 37.53
C ASN A 116 -1.72 -35.83 36.07
N ASN A 117 -1.23 -36.83 35.32
CA ASN A 117 -1.60 -37.15 33.94
C ASN A 117 -1.41 -35.99 32.93
N LEU A 118 -0.64 -34.95 33.28
CA LEU A 118 -0.48 -33.74 32.47
C LEU A 118 0.23 -34.01 31.14
N ASN A 119 1.05 -35.06 31.06
CA ASN A 119 1.68 -35.54 29.81
C ASN A 119 0.67 -35.87 28.69
N ARG A 120 -0.56 -36.29 29.04
CA ARG A 120 -1.63 -36.58 28.06
C ARG A 120 -2.20 -35.33 27.40
N ILE A 121 -2.01 -34.16 28.01
CA ILE A 121 -2.41 -32.85 27.47
C ILE A 121 -1.26 -32.34 26.60
N LYS A 122 -1.56 -31.75 25.44
CA LYS A 122 -0.57 -31.14 24.51
C LYS A 122 -0.71 -29.62 24.44
N GLY A 123 0.39 -28.94 24.07
CA GLY A 123 0.42 -27.50 23.80
C GLY A 123 0.08 -26.62 25.00
N VAL A 124 -0.40 -25.40 24.71
CA VAL A 124 -0.78 -24.37 25.70
C VAL A 124 -1.78 -24.88 26.76
N LYS A 125 -2.59 -25.90 26.45
CA LYS A 125 -3.51 -26.53 27.41
C LYS A 125 -2.76 -27.23 28.56
N ARG A 126 -1.57 -27.80 28.31
CA ARG A 126 -0.71 -28.38 29.36
C ARG A 126 -0.12 -27.27 30.23
N PHE A 127 0.48 -26.26 29.60
CA PHE A 127 1.09 -25.11 30.26
C PHE A 127 0.12 -24.41 31.24
N ASN A 128 -1.11 -24.13 30.81
CA ASN A 128 -2.14 -23.53 31.68
C ASN A 128 -2.45 -24.41 32.91
N LYS A 129 -2.52 -25.74 32.75
CA LYS A 129 -2.76 -26.67 33.87
C LYS A 129 -1.56 -26.83 34.81
N ILE A 130 -0.35 -26.57 34.34
CA ILE A 130 0.85 -26.45 35.20
C ILE A 130 0.74 -25.16 36.03
N LEU A 131 0.44 -24.01 35.40
CA LEU A 131 0.30 -22.71 36.08
C LEU A 131 -0.75 -22.75 37.20
N GLU A 132 -1.95 -23.28 36.95
CA GLU A 132 -3.01 -23.47 37.96
C GLU A 132 -2.54 -24.23 39.22
N ARG A 133 -1.55 -25.10 39.08
CA ARG A 133 -0.99 -25.90 40.19
C ARG A 133 0.14 -25.16 40.91
N LEU A 134 0.98 -24.44 40.16
CA LEU A 134 2.10 -23.67 40.71
C LEU A 134 1.66 -22.43 41.51
N GLU A 135 0.46 -21.88 41.26
CA GLU A 135 -0.10 -20.79 42.09
C GLU A 135 -0.31 -21.16 43.58
N LYS A 136 -0.18 -22.45 43.94
CA LYS A 136 -0.25 -22.96 45.32
C LYS A 136 1.11 -23.29 45.93
N ILE A 137 2.22 -23.11 45.20
CA ILE A 137 3.58 -23.42 45.67
C ILE A 137 4.27 -22.14 46.12
N ASP A 138 4.60 -22.06 47.40
CA ASP A 138 5.25 -20.91 48.05
C ASP A 138 6.74 -21.15 48.37
N MET A 139 7.25 -22.38 48.18
CA MET A 139 8.68 -22.73 48.36
C MET A 139 9.18 -23.63 47.22
N CYS A 140 10.42 -23.39 46.78
CA CYS A 140 11.05 -24.21 45.74
C CYS A 140 11.42 -25.61 46.23
N THR A 141 10.93 -26.63 45.54
CA THR A 141 11.21 -28.07 45.75
C THR A 141 12.69 -28.46 45.69
N HIS A 142 13.54 -27.65 45.03
CA HIS A 142 14.97 -27.95 44.81
C HIS A 142 15.94 -27.19 45.71
N CYS A 143 15.55 -26.07 46.32
CA CYS A 143 16.45 -25.23 47.12
C CYS A 143 15.79 -24.53 48.31
N SER A 144 14.53 -24.86 48.62
CA SER A 144 13.72 -24.29 49.70
C SER A 144 13.61 -22.76 49.71
N HIS A 145 13.89 -22.08 48.59
CA HIS A 145 13.74 -20.64 48.48
C HIS A 145 12.25 -20.27 48.36
N PRO A 146 11.74 -19.31 49.16
CA PRO A 146 10.38 -18.81 49.03
C PRO A 146 10.12 -18.24 47.63
N GLN A 147 8.98 -18.55 47.04
CA GLN A 147 8.61 -18.09 45.70
C GLN A 147 7.68 -16.87 45.77
N PRO A 148 8.00 -15.76 45.07
CA PRO A 148 7.17 -14.56 45.07
C PRO A 148 5.95 -14.70 44.15
N ALA A 149 4.89 -13.97 44.46
CA ALA A 149 3.77 -13.81 43.53
C ALA A 149 4.15 -12.82 42.42
N ILE A 150 4.39 -13.32 41.22
CA ILE A 150 4.84 -12.51 40.07
C ILE A 150 3.64 -11.82 39.40
N LYS A 151 3.76 -10.51 39.17
CA LYS A 151 2.74 -9.63 38.60
C LYS A 151 3.28 -8.82 37.42
N HIS A 152 2.36 -8.36 36.58
CA HIS A 152 2.60 -7.41 35.50
C HIS A 152 1.70 -6.19 35.64
N THR A 153 2.27 -5.01 35.47
CA THR A 153 1.60 -3.72 35.56
C THR A 153 1.43 -3.14 34.16
N ILE A 154 0.19 -3.07 33.67
CA ILE A 154 -0.11 -2.75 32.25
C ILE A 154 0.15 -1.26 31.92
N SER A 155 0.19 -0.36 32.92
CA SER A 155 0.37 1.08 32.71
C SER A 155 1.81 1.51 32.39
N ASP A 156 2.80 0.70 32.77
CA ASP A 156 4.24 0.95 32.57
C ASP A 156 5.00 -0.27 32.02
N ASN A 157 4.26 -1.35 31.72
CA ASN A 157 4.77 -2.68 31.32
C ASN A 157 5.87 -3.22 32.26
N THR A 158 5.79 -2.93 33.56
CA THR A 158 6.72 -3.49 34.56
C THR A 158 6.29 -4.87 35.03
N ILE A 159 7.27 -5.69 35.43
CA ILE A 159 7.06 -7.00 36.05
C ILE A 159 7.64 -6.94 37.46
N SER A 160 6.90 -7.42 38.47
CA SER A 160 7.33 -7.35 39.87
C SER A 160 7.11 -8.66 40.63
N MET A 161 8.08 -9.01 41.47
CA MET A 161 8.00 -10.05 42.49
C MET A 161 7.33 -9.48 43.76
N VAL A 162 6.20 -10.05 44.18
CA VAL A 162 5.55 -9.67 45.45
C VAL A 162 5.77 -10.75 46.51
N TYR A 163 6.59 -10.44 47.50
CA TYR A 163 6.78 -11.25 48.70
C TYR A 163 5.75 -10.86 49.77
N LYS A 164 5.41 -11.81 50.66
CA LYS A 164 4.59 -11.58 51.86
C LYS A 164 5.48 -11.81 53.08
N ASP A 165 5.59 -10.82 53.96
CA ASP A 165 6.27 -10.99 55.23
C ASP A 165 5.34 -11.68 56.26
N LYS A 166 5.90 -12.09 57.41
CA LYS A 166 5.17 -12.74 58.52
C LYS A 166 3.98 -11.92 59.01
N ASP A 167 4.13 -10.60 59.05
CA ASP A 167 3.09 -9.63 59.41
C ASP A 167 2.13 -9.30 58.25
N LYS A 168 2.12 -10.10 57.17
CA LYS A 168 1.31 -9.94 55.95
C LYS A 168 1.58 -8.69 55.12
N HIS A 169 2.55 -7.86 55.51
CA HIS A 169 3.07 -6.77 54.69
C HIS A 169 3.59 -7.30 53.34
N LYS A 170 3.38 -6.54 52.27
CA LYS A 170 3.71 -6.93 50.90
C LYS A 170 4.90 -6.13 50.41
N VAL A 171 6.03 -6.78 50.23
CA VAL A 171 7.23 -6.17 49.62
C VAL A 171 7.19 -6.46 48.13
N SER A 172 7.16 -5.41 47.31
CA SER A 172 7.13 -5.50 45.84
C SER A 172 8.47 -5.08 45.28
N ILE A 173 9.15 -5.97 44.55
CA ILE A 173 10.45 -5.74 43.93
C ILE A 173 10.27 -5.84 42.41
N THR A 174 10.57 -4.76 41.67
CA THR A 174 10.47 -4.76 40.21
C THR A 174 11.67 -5.46 39.60
N LEU A 175 11.40 -6.51 38.82
CA LEU A 175 12.40 -7.28 38.08
C LEU A 175 12.98 -6.42 36.95
N GLN A 176 14.31 -6.39 36.86
CA GLN A 176 15.01 -5.88 35.68
C GLN A 176 14.99 -6.93 34.56
N VAL A 177 15.11 -6.47 33.31
CA VAL A 177 15.03 -7.38 32.16
C VAL A 177 16.21 -8.35 32.15
N ASP A 178 17.37 -7.96 32.66
CA ASP A 178 18.52 -8.86 32.86
C ASP A 178 18.25 -9.99 33.85
N GLU A 179 17.43 -9.76 34.89
CA GLU A 179 17.07 -10.80 35.86
C GLU A 179 16.12 -11.82 35.22
N ILE A 180 15.16 -11.33 34.42
CA ILE A 180 14.26 -12.16 33.61
C ILE A 180 15.08 -12.97 32.59
N LYS A 181 16.01 -12.32 31.89
CA LYS A 181 16.90 -12.97 30.91
C LYS A 181 17.76 -14.04 31.58
N LYS A 182 18.39 -13.76 32.73
CA LYS A 182 19.18 -14.74 33.51
C LYS A 182 18.36 -15.97 33.90
N ILE A 183 17.10 -15.79 34.31
CA ILE A 183 16.20 -16.93 34.58
C ILE A 183 15.98 -17.73 33.28
N PHE A 184 15.67 -17.06 32.17
CA PHE A 184 15.34 -17.71 30.90
C PHE A 184 16.53 -18.38 30.19
N ASP A 185 17.73 -17.82 30.31
CA ASP A 185 18.98 -18.40 29.80
C ASP A 185 19.35 -19.72 30.52
N ASN A 186 18.80 -19.95 31.72
CA ASN A 186 19.01 -21.17 32.51
C ASN A 186 17.88 -22.21 32.37
N ILE A 187 16.85 -21.96 31.55
CA ILE A 187 15.78 -22.93 31.27
C ILE A 187 16.31 -23.98 30.28
N SER A 188 16.20 -25.27 30.62
CA SER A 188 16.65 -26.33 29.72
C SER A 188 15.63 -26.61 28.60
N VAL A 189 16.12 -27.12 27.47
CA VAL A 189 15.30 -27.63 26.35
C VAL A 189 14.23 -28.62 26.86
N LYS A 190 14.61 -29.52 27.78
CA LYS A 190 13.70 -30.49 28.39
C LYS A 190 12.58 -29.83 29.19
N ASP A 191 12.86 -28.75 29.94
CA ASP A 191 11.83 -28.04 30.70
C ASP A 191 10.77 -27.41 29.78
N VAL A 192 11.18 -26.92 28.60
CA VAL A 192 10.27 -26.38 27.57
C VAL A 192 9.35 -27.47 27.01
N GLU A 193 9.88 -28.66 26.73
CA GLU A 193 9.10 -29.84 26.30
C GLU A 193 8.14 -30.33 27.39
N LEU A 194 8.59 -30.38 28.66
CA LEU A 194 7.77 -30.76 29.81
C LEU A 194 6.58 -29.80 29.98
N MET A 195 6.80 -28.49 29.85
CA MET A 195 5.72 -27.47 29.83
C MET A 195 4.74 -27.64 28.65
N GLY A 196 5.13 -28.34 27.59
CA GLY A 196 4.27 -28.70 26.45
C GLY A 196 4.50 -27.87 25.19
N PHE A 197 5.65 -27.21 25.06
CA PHE A 197 6.05 -26.45 23.87
C PHE A 197 7.09 -27.21 23.03
N ASN A 198 7.31 -26.78 21.79
CA ASN A 198 8.39 -27.26 20.94
C ASN A 198 9.59 -26.29 21.04
N PRO A 199 10.76 -26.71 21.54
CA PRO A 199 11.94 -25.85 21.69
C PRO A 199 12.50 -25.29 20.38
N ASN A 200 12.20 -25.90 19.23
CA ASN A 200 12.62 -25.43 17.91
C ASN A 200 11.70 -24.32 17.36
N LEU A 201 10.62 -23.98 18.08
CA LEU A 201 9.65 -22.95 17.69
C LEU A 201 9.52 -21.85 18.73
N ILE A 202 9.68 -22.18 20.02
CA ILE A 202 9.63 -21.19 21.10
C ILE A 202 10.53 -21.59 22.26
N GLN A 203 11.51 -20.72 22.56
CA GLN A 203 12.32 -20.77 23.78
C GLN A 203 12.02 -19.50 24.59
N PRO A 204 11.87 -19.57 25.93
CA PRO A 204 11.56 -18.38 26.74
C PRO A 204 12.57 -17.24 26.56
N LYS A 205 13.85 -17.55 26.30
CA LYS A 205 14.91 -16.57 26.01
C LYS A 205 14.57 -15.67 24.79
N ASN A 206 13.93 -16.24 23.75
CA ASN A 206 13.54 -15.53 22.52
C ASN A 206 12.41 -14.50 22.76
N LEU A 207 11.75 -14.55 23.93
CA LEU A 207 10.76 -13.55 24.35
C LEU A 207 11.40 -12.26 24.90
N ILE A 208 12.74 -12.23 24.98
CA ILE A 208 13.54 -11.07 25.36
C ILE A 208 14.34 -10.63 24.13
N LEU A 209 13.92 -9.51 23.52
CA LEU A 209 14.62 -8.88 22.42
C LEU A 209 15.99 -8.39 22.89
N THR A 210 17.03 -8.89 22.23
CA THR A 210 18.40 -8.35 22.22
C THR A 210 18.83 -7.95 20.81
N VAL A 211 18.03 -8.30 19.80
CA VAL A 211 18.25 -8.10 18.36
C VAL A 211 16.90 -7.76 17.71
N PHE A 212 16.88 -6.91 16.67
CA PHE A 212 15.66 -6.36 16.07
C PHE A 212 15.78 -6.21 14.52
N PRO A 213 14.82 -6.69 13.70
CA PRO A 213 14.92 -6.74 12.21
C PRO A 213 14.31 -5.54 11.42
N VAL A 214 14.57 -5.47 10.10
CA VAL A 214 14.20 -4.36 9.16
C VAL A 214 13.72 -4.88 7.77
N ILE A 215 12.71 -4.26 7.10
CA ILE A 215 12.03 -4.79 5.85
C ILE A 215 11.42 -3.68 4.90
N PRO A 216 11.41 -3.81 3.53
CA PRO A 216 10.80 -2.83 2.56
C PRO A 216 9.97 -3.36 1.32
N THR A 217 9.03 -2.59 0.70
CA THR A 217 8.24 -2.89 -0.56
C THR A 217 7.85 -1.62 -1.40
N CYS A 218 7.29 -1.65 -2.67
CA CYS A 218 6.65 -0.54 -3.49
C CYS A 218 6.26 -0.88 -5.01
N PHE A 219 5.91 0.11 -5.87
CA PHE A 219 5.65 0.07 -7.36
C PHE A 219 6.54 1.03 -8.20
N VAL A 220 6.86 0.80 -9.49
CA VAL A 220 7.68 1.78 -10.28
C VAL A 220 6.98 3.06 -10.76
N ALA A 221 7.80 4.08 -11.07
CA ALA A 221 7.45 5.26 -11.88
C ALA A 221 6.71 4.93 -13.20
N ASP A 222 6.01 5.92 -13.77
CA ASP A 222 5.26 5.83 -15.04
C ASP A 222 4.08 4.82 -15.08
N THR A 223 3.85 4.06 -14.00
CA THR A 223 2.59 3.34 -13.76
C THR A 223 1.42 4.33 -13.74
N PHE A 224 0.35 4.10 -14.51
CA PHE A 224 -0.85 4.95 -14.44
C PHE A 224 -1.76 4.55 -13.27
N VAL A 225 -2.27 5.56 -12.57
CA VAL A 225 -3.17 5.44 -11.42
C VAL A 225 -4.48 6.16 -11.72
N LEU A 226 -5.62 5.52 -11.43
CA LEU A 226 -6.94 6.09 -11.63
C LEU A 226 -7.33 7.05 -10.49
N THR A 227 -7.30 8.36 -10.76
CA THR A 227 -7.78 9.39 -9.82
C THR A 227 -9.14 9.94 -10.23
N SER A 228 -9.81 10.64 -9.31
CA SER A 228 -11.08 11.35 -9.55
C SER A 228 -11.02 12.38 -10.69
N ASN A 229 -9.81 12.78 -11.11
CA ASN A 229 -9.54 13.72 -12.19
C ASN A 229 -9.11 13.03 -13.50
N GLY A 230 -9.23 11.70 -13.58
CA GLY A 230 -8.72 10.87 -14.68
C GLY A 230 -7.40 10.17 -14.31
N TYR A 231 -6.74 9.56 -15.29
CA TYR A 231 -5.45 8.90 -15.03
C TYR A 231 -4.32 9.91 -14.92
N LYS A 232 -3.50 9.74 -13.88
CA LYS A 232 -2.20 10.39 -13.69
C LYS A 232 -1.11 9.31 -13.64
N TYR A 233 0.11 9.66 -14.01
CA TYR A 233 1.28 8.86 -13.66
C TYR A 233 1.47 8.85 -12.15
N ILE A 234 1.92 7.74 -11.57
CA ILE A 234 2.04 7.53 -10.12
C ILE A 234 2.88 8.61 -9.42
N GLN A 235 3.95 9.09 -10.06
CA GLN A 235 4.81 10.17 -9.55
C GLN A 235 4.20 11.58 -9.63
N ASN A 236 3.05 11.74 -10.31
CA ASN A 236 2.36 13.01 -10.55
C ASN A 236 1.00 13.10 -9.85
N VAL A 237 0.61 12.09 -9.05
CA VAL A 237 -0.58 12.13 -8.19
C VAL A 237 -0.33 13.14 -7.07
N ASP A 238 -1.34 13.96 -6.74
CA ASP A 238 -1.23 14.99 -5.71
C ASP A 238 -2.21 14.75 -4.54
N LYS A 239 -1.93 15.37 -3.38
CA LYS A 239 -2.69 15.14 -2.13
C LYS A 239 -4.14 15.63 -2.12
N TYR A 240 -4.63 16.20 -3.23
CA TYR A 240 -6.03 16.56 -3.41
C TYR A 240 -6.74 15.64 -4.43
N ASP A 241 -6.01 14.71 -5.07
CA ASP A 241 -6.61 13.58 -5.76
C ASP A 241 -7.29 12.62 -4.76
N MET A 242 -8.26 11.88 -5.28
CA MET A 242 -8.81 10.69 -4.65
C MET A 242 -8.61 9.51 -5.61
N LEU A 243 -8.28 8.32 -5.09
CA LEU A 243 -8.00 7.13 -5.90
C LEU A 243 -9.20 6.17 -5.93
N TYR A 244 -9.40 5.50 -7.07
CA TYR A 244 -10.48 4.53 -7.24
C TYR A 244 -10.11 3.18 -6.62
N THR A 245 -10.96 2.68 -5.71
CA THR A 245 -10.65 1.56 -4.80
C THR A 245 -11.27 0.24 -5.27
N HIS A 246 -10.89 -0.88 -4.64
CA HIS A 246 -11.48 -2.20 -4.97
C HIS A 246 -13.01 -2.25 -4.81
N LYS A 247 -13.60 -1.37 -3.98
CA LYS A 247 -15.05 -1.32 -3.75
C LYS A 247 -15.79 -0.47 -4.80
N GLY A 248 -15.07 0.34 -5.58
CA GLY A 248 -15.65 1.23 -6.61
C GLY A 248 -15.91 2.66 -6.14
N ASN A 249 -15.28 3.09 -5.05
CA ASN A 249 -15.35 4.44 -4.54
C ASN A 249 -14.09 5.22 -4.91
N PHE A 250 -14.18 6.55 -4.90
CA PHE A 250 -12.99 7.40 -4.80
C PHE A 250 -12.72 7.71 -3.33
N LYS A 251 -11.51 7.39 -2.85
CA LYS A 251 -11.06 7.62 -1.47
C LYS A 251 -9.83 8.52 -1.43
N LYS A 252 -9.66 9.26 -0.33
CA LYS A 252 -8.53 10.17 -0.15
C LYS A 252 -7.22 9.39 -0.02
N ILE A 253 -6.13 10.06 -0.35
CA ILE A 253 -4.78 9.58 -0.07
C ILE A 253 -4.38 10.12 1.30
N ASN A 254 -4.01 9.22 2.21
CA ASN A 254 -3.50 9.58 3.54
C ASN A 254 -2.01 9.90 3.48
N ASP A 255 -1.22 9.05 2.81
CA ASP A 255 0.24 9.13 2.73
C ASP A 255 0.78 8.87 1.31
N PHE A 256 1.92 9.49 0.99
CA PHE A 256 2.63 9.47 -0.29
C PHE A 256 4.05 8.92 -0.11
N GLN A 257 4.24 7.65 -0.42
CA GLN A 257 5.50 6.95 -0.19
C GLN A 257 6.30 6.92 -1.47
N VAL A 258 7.53 7.43 -1.43
CA VAL A 258 8.49 7.38 -2.55
C VAL A 258 9.86 7.00 -2.01
N LYS A 259 10.50 6.03 -2.64
CA LYS A 259 11.89 5.62 -2.35
C LYS A 259 12.63 5.28 -3.64
N ASP A 260 13.94 5.37 -3.60
CA ASP A 260 14.82 4.72 -4.59
C ASP A 260 14.88 3.21 -4.28
N TYR A 261 14.99 2.33 -5.28
CA TYR A 261 14.82 0.89 -5.09
C TYR A 261 15.81 -0.02 -5.82
N GLU A 262 16.45 -0.84 -4.98
CA GLU A 262 17.29 -2.00 -5.24
C GLU A 262 16.46 -3.29 -5.14
N GLY A 263 16.22 -3.96 -6.27
CA GLY A 263 15.75 -5.35 -6.27
C GLY A 263 14.90 -5.76 -7.47
N GLU A 264 14.45 -7.01 -7.37
CA GLU A 264 13.65 -7.70 -8.39
C GLU A 264 12.31 -7.01 -8.61
N LEU A 265 11.98 -6.72 -9.88
CA LEU A 265 10.65 -6.24 -10.23
C LEU A 265 9.88 -7.31 -11.00
N ILE A 266 8.73 -7.70 -10.43
CA ILE A 266 7.80 -8.61 -11.09
C ILE A 266 7.05 -7.81 -12.15
N ASN A 267 7.21 -8.25 -13.40
CA ASN A 267 6.51 -7.79 -14.57
C ASN A 267 5.24 -8.62 -14.75
N ILE A 268 4.08 -7.98 -14.62
CA ILE A 268 2.78 -8.64 -14.76
C ILE A 268 2.13 -8.14 -16.06
N LYS A 269 1.97 -9.05 -17.02
CA LYS A 269 1.24 -8.81 -18.25
C LYS A 269 -0.12 -9.50 -18.17
N THR A 270 -1.20 -8.73 -18.24
CA THR A 270 -2.56 -9.27 -18.29
C THR A 270 -3.15 -9.24 -19.71
N SER A 271 -4.24 -9.98 -19.91
CA SER A 271 -5.08 -9.89 -21.10
C SER A 271 -5.62 -8.47 -21.31
N TYR A 272 -5.69 -8.03 -22.57
CA TYR A 272 -6.34 -6.79 -23.04
C TYR A 272 -5.77 -5.45 -22.55
N HIS A 273 -4.79 -5.44 -21.65
CA HIS A 273 -4.08 -4.24 -21.21
C HIS A 273 -2.82 -4.03 -22.04
N VAL A 274 -2.45 -2.76 -22.29
CA VAL A 274 -1.35 -2.42 -23.21
C VAL A 274 0.03 -2.49 -22.57
N ASN A 275 0.14 -2.03 -21.33
CA ASN A 275 1.39 -1.98 -20.56
C ASN A 275 1.65 -3.31 -19.83
N THR A 276 2.80 -3.40 -19.17
CA THR A 276 3.19 -4.48 -18.27
C THR A 276 3.49 -3.84 -16.92
N ILE A 277 2.67 -4.12 -15.90
CA ILE A 277 2.84 -3.51 -14.58
C ILE A 277 4.12 -4.04 -13.96
N LYS A 278 4.97 -3.14 -13.42
CA LYS A 278 6.20 -3.52 -12.71
C LYS A 278 6.10 -3.14 -11.22
N CYS A 279 6.34 -4.11 -10.35
CA CYS A 279 6.11 -3.96 -8.91
C CYS A 279 7.13 -4.78 -8.09
N THR A 280 7.41 -4.39 -6.85
CA THR A 280 8.24 -5.23 -5.96
C THR A 280 7.51 -6.56 -5.67
N PRO A 281 8.22 -7.66 -5.37
CA PRO A 281 7.62 -8.99 -5.37
C PRO A 281 6.52 -9.17 -4.32
N GLU A 282 6.59 -8.41 -3.23
CA GLU A 282 5.62 -8.46 -2.14
C GLU A 282 4.35 -7.61 -2.36
N HIS A 283 4.19 -6.93 -3.50
CA HIS A 283 3.02 -6.09 -3.73
C HIS A 283 1.77 -6.93 -4.07
N PRO A 284 0.64 -6.83 -3.32
CA PRO A 284 -0.49 -7.74 -3.50
C PRO A 284 -1.62 -7.18 -4.37
N PHE A 285 -2.07 -8.00 -5.32
CA PHE A 285 -3.18 -7.71 -6.25
C PHE A 285 -4.47 -8.42 -5.83
N TYR A 286 -5.62 -7.84 -6.17
CA TYR A 286 -6.92 -8.46 -5.94
C TYR A 286 -7.23 -9.43 -7.06
N VAL A 287 -7.37 -10.72 -6.74
CA VAL A 287 -7.41 -11.81 -7.73
C VAL A 287 -8.50 -12.83 -7.45
N LYS A 288 -8.92 -13.54 -8.51
CA LYS A 288 -9.56 -14.86 -8.40
C LYS A 288 -8.64 -15.90 -9.05
N GLU A 289 -8.44 -17.03 -8.38
CA GLU A 289 -7.89 -18.23 -9.03
C GLU A 289 -9.00 -18.92 -9.86
N ILE A 290 -8.66 -19.41 -11.05
CA ILE A 290 -9.51 -20.31 -11.83
C ILE A 290 -8.82 -21.67 -11.96
N ILE A 291 -9.45 -22.70 -11.39
CA ILE A 291 -8.99 -24.08 -11.46
C ILE A 291 -9.58 -24.73 -12.72
N TYR A 292 -8.77 -25.44 -13.52
CA TYR A 292 -9.19 -26.11 -14.76
C TYR A 292 -9.28 -27.64 -14.58
N ILE A 293 -10.20 -28.30 -15.28
CA ILE A 293 -10.42 -29.76 -15.29
C ILE A 293 -9.32 -30.45 -16.11
N ASP A 294 -8.93 -29.84 -17.23
CA ASP A 294 -7.93 -30.28 -18.19
C ASP A 294 -6.60 -29.51 -18.06
N GLY A 295 -6.47 -28.70 -17.01
CA GLY A 295 -5.33 -27.80 -16.78
C GLY A 295 -5.21 -26.63 -17.77
N LYS A 296 -6.13 -26.43 -18.72
CA LYS A 296 -5.95 -25.41 -19.79
C LYS A 296 -7.20 -24.68 -20.29
N THR A 297 -8.37 -25.33 -20.39
CA THR A 297 -9.55 -24.72 -21.05
C THR A 297 -10.88 -24.91 -20.32
N LYS A 298 -11.13 -26.07 -19.72
CA LYS A 298 -12.42 -26.35 -19.06
C LYS A 298 -12.35 -25.93 -17.61
N ARG A 299 -12.97 -24.81 -17.24
CA ARG A 299 -13.05 -24.35 -15.85
C ARG A 299 -13.74 -25.42 -14.97
N LYS A 300 -13.08 -25.78 -13.87
CA LYS A 300 -13.56 -26.71 -12.82
C LYS A 300 -14.24 -25.95 -11.70
N ASN A 301 -13.60 -24.89 -11.23
CA ASN A 301 -14.08 -24.00 -10.18
C ASN A 301 -13.52 -22.59 -10.39
N ILE A 302 -14.17 -21.60 -9.80
CA ILE A 302 -13.70 -20.21 -9.71
C ILE A 302 -13.59 -19.90 -8.21
N GLY A 303 -12.43 -19.43 -7.77
CA GLY A 303 -12.19 -19.05 -6.38
C GLY A 303 -12.94 -17.77 -5.99
N GLU A 304 -13.10 -17.58 -4.68
CA GLU A 304 -13.49 -16.29 -4.13
C GLU A 304 -12.36 -15.25 -4.32
N PRO A 305 -12.66 -13.94 -4.30
CA PRO A 305 -11.64 -12.91 -4.39
C PRO A 305 -10.69 -12.90 -3.19
N GLU A 306 -9.38 -12.83 -3.43
CA GLU A 306 -8.35 -12.71 -2.40
C GLU A 306 -7.21 -11.76 -2.81
N TRP A 307 -6.25 -11.55 -1.90
CA TRP A 307 -5.09 -10.68 -2.10
C TRP A 307 -3.81 -11.51 -2.19
N VAL A 308 -3.12 -11.46 -3.34
CA VAL A 308 -1.93 -12.30 -3.61
C VAL A 308 -0.75 -11.45 -4.07
N ASN A 309 0.38 -11.58 -3.36
CA ASN A 309 1.66 -10.93 -3.66
C ASN A 309 2.13 -11.27 -5.08
N ALA A 310 2.71 -10.29 -5.78
CA ALA A 310 3.21 -10.43 -7.15
C ALA A 310 4.14 -11.64 -7.34
N SER A 311 4.99 -11.94 -6.34
CA SER A 311 5.87 -13.11 -6.27
C SER A 311 5.12 -14.44 -6.39
N LYS A 312 3.88 -14.53 -5.88
CA LYS A 312 3.06 -15.75 -5.81
C LYS A 312 2.06 -15.89 -6.97
N LEU A 313 1.79 -14.84 -7.72
CA LEU A 313 0.88 -14.88 -8.88
C LEU A 313 1.31 -15.90 -9.95
N SER A 314 0.33 -16.56 -10.57
CA SER A 314 0.48 -17.56 -11.65
C SER A 314 -0.54 -17.33 -12.78
N ASP A 315 -0.46 -18.09 -13.86
CA ASP A 315 -1.39 -18.00 -15.00
C ASP A 315 -2.82 -18.53 -14.71
N ASN A 316 -3.02 -19.21 -13.58
CA ASN A 316 -4.37 -19.49 -13.06
C ASN A 316 -5.05 -18.26 -12.42
N HIS A 317 -4.28 -17.22 -12.07
CA HIS A 317 -4.81 -16.03 -11.43
C HIS A 317 -5.31 -15.00 -12.46
N PHE A 318 -6.44 -14.38 -12.13
CA PHE A 318 -7.04 -13.29 -12.88
C PHE A 318 -7.14 -12.07 -11.98
N ILE A 319 -6.58 -10.93 -12.39
CA ILE A 319 -6.59 -9.69 -11.59
C ILE A 319 -7.89 -8.92 -11.85
N GLY A 320 -8.52 -8.44 -10.79
CA GLY A 320 -9.84 -7.82 -10.81
C GLY A 320 -9.84 -6.33 -11.14
N MET A 321 -10.98 -5.85 -11.65
CA MET A 321 -11.32 -4.44 -11.81
C MET A 321 -12.80 -4.20 -11.54
N LYS A 322 -13.12 -3.23 -10.70
CA LYS A 322 -14.49 -2.96 -10.24
C LYS A 322 -15.31 -2.22 -11.30
N ARG A 323 -16.42 -2.81 -11.74
CA ARG A 323 -17.40 -2.18 -12.64
C ARG A 323 -18.14 -1.05 -11.90
N ASN A 324 -18.07 0.17 -12.44
CA ASN A 324 -18.84 1.31 -11.96
C ASN A 324 -20.35 1.09 -12.24
N LYS A 325 -21.19 1.27 -11.22
CA LYS A 325 -22.67 1.08 -11.25
C LYS A 325 -23.46 2.37 -10.96
N ASN A 326 -22.82 3.53 -10.96
CA ASN A 326 -23.47 4.80 -10.65
C ASN A 326 -24.36 5.27 -11.83
N GLU A 327 -25.42 6.03 -11.56
CA GLU A 327 -26.33 6.55 -12.61
C GLU A 327 -26.64 8.04 -12.38
N ILE A 328 -25.59 8.85 -12.27
CA ILE A 328 -25.66 10.26 -11.85
C ILE A 328 -25.71 11.18 -13.09
N ILE A 329 -26.87 11.77 -13.38
CA ILE A 329 -26.99 12.83 -14.40
C ILE A 329 -26.28 14.10 -13.87
N PRO A 330 -25.26 14.64 -14.57
CA PRO A 330 -24.43 15.71 -14.02
C PRO A 330 -25.11 17.09 -14.15
N VAL A 331 -24.96 17.88 -13.10
CA VAL A 331 -25.49 19.24 -12.99
C VAL A 331 -24.36 20.20 -12.63
N PHE A 332 -24.10 21.15 -13.52
CA PHE A 332 -23.08 22.17 -13.35
C PHE A 332 -23.70 23.55 -13.04
N THR A 333 -22.99 24.36 -12.28
CA THR A 333 -23.28 25.79 -12.08
C THR A 333 -22.03 26.61 -12.37
N PHE A 334 -22.17 27.64 -13.19
CA PHE A 334 -21.08 28.51 -13.63
C PHE A 334 -21.41 29.97 -13.31
N GLU A 335 -20.38 30.77 -13.01
CA GLU A 335 -20.50 32.21 -12.81
C GLU A 335 -20.11 32.94 -14.09
N LYS A 336 -21.06 33.63 -14.73
CA LYS A 336 -20.82 34.50 -15.87
C LYS A 336 -20.65 35.94 -15.39
N LYS A 337 -19.43 36.45 -15.46
CA LYS A 337 -19.15 37.88 -15.35
C LYS A 337 -19.66 38.58 -16.61
N ASN A 338 -20.35 39.70 -16.44
CA ASN A 338 -20.74 40.57 -17.56
C ASN A 338 -19.54 41.42 -18.02
N ILE A 339 -19.60 41.91 -19.26
CA ILE A 339 -18.62 42.89 -19.78
C ILE A 339 -18.71 44.16 -18.90
N PRO A 340 -17.59 44.75 -18.46
CA PRO A 340 -17.60 45.95 -17.62
C PRO A 340 -18.34 47.10 -18.32
N LYS A 341 -19.40 47.60 -17.67
CA LYS A 341 -20.16 48.77 -18.13
C LYS A 341 -19.45 50.03 -17.61
N PHE A 342 -18.61 50.63 -18.45
CA PHE A 342 -18.04 51.94 -18.16
C PHE A 342 -19.12 53.02 -18.30
N SER A 343 -19.34 53.78 -17.24
CA SER A 343 -20.13 55.01 -17.26
C SER A 343 -19.32 56.13 -16.62
N CYS A 344 -19.32 57.32 -17.23
CA CYS A 344 -18.59 58.51 -16.78
C CYS A 344 -17.17 58.28 -16.23
N GLY A 345 -16.41 57.33 -16.79
CA GLY A 345 -15.03 57.02 -16.39
C GLY A 345 -14.88 56.20 -15.09
N LYS A 346 -15.96 55.64 -14.53
CA LYS A 346 -15.92 54.71 -13.39
C LYS A 346 -16.31 53.30 -13.83
N GLU A 347 -15.60 52.30 -13.33
CA GLU A 347 -16.01 50.90 -13.42
C GLU A 347 -17.13 50.65 -12.39
N ILE A 348 -18.24 50.08 -12.86
CA ILE A 348 -19.40 49.72 -12.03
C ILE A 348 -19.24 48.26 -11.58
N GLU A 349 -19.65 47.95 -10.35
CA GLU A 349 -19.59 46.60 -9.80
C GLU A 349 -20.18 45.54 -10.75
N GLN A 350 -19.44 44.45 -10.92
CA GLN A 350 -19.75 43.43 -11.93
C GLN A 350 -20.88 42.52 -11.44
N GLU A 351 -22.08 42.69 -11.97
CA GLU A 351 -23.22 41.78 -11.73
C GLU A 351 -22.86 40.36 -12.21
N VAL A 352 -22.59 39.44 -11.27
CA VAL A 352 -22.23 38.05 -11.55
C VAL A 352 -23.50 37.22 -11.74
N LYS A 353 -23.78 36.80 -12.98
CA LYS A 353 -24.93 35.95 -13.28
C LYS A 353 -24.58 34.48 -13.13
N LYS A 354 -25.20 33.80 -12.15
CA LYS A 354 -25.14 32.33 -12.03
C LYS A 354 -25.95 31.68 -13.14
N VAL A 355 -25.36 30.67 -13.79
CA VAL A 355 -25.95 29.95 -14.92
C VAL A 355 -25.69 28.47 -14.74
N SER A 356 -26.75 27.67 -14.67
CA SER A 356 -26.66 26.21 -14.58
C SER A 356 -26.74 25.51 -15.94
N LYS A 357 -26.29 24.25 -15.99
CA LYS A 357 -26.45 23.29 -17.08
C LYS A 357 -26.66 21.89 -16.51
N ILE A 358 -27.74 21.23 -16.90
CA ILE A 358 -27.97 19.79 -16.70
C ILE A 358 -27.62 19.10 -18.03
N LEU A 359 -26.96 17.95 -18.04
CA LEU A 359 -26.71 17.17 -19.26
C LEU A 359 -27.65 15.96 -19.33
N ASN A 360 -28.93 16.21 -19.64
CA ASN A 360 -29.98 15.20 -19.76
C ASN A 360 -30.47 15.02 -21.21
N ASN A 361 -29.68 15.41 -22.20
CA ASN A 361 -30.00 15.25 -23.63
C ASN A 361 -28.92 14.42 -24.33
N LEU A 362 -29.32 13.29 -24.93
CA LEU A 362 -28.44 12.39 -25.68
C LEU A 362 -27.70 13.12 -26.83
N ASP A 363 -28.34 14.08 -27.50
CA ASP A 363 -27.70 14.88 -28.57
C ASP A 363 -26.47 15.66 -28.06
N GLU A 364 -26.54 16.18 -26.83
CA GLU A 364 -25.43 16.92 -26.21
C GLU A 364 -24.29 15.98 -25.84
N TRP A 365 -24.61 14.79 -25.33
CA TRP A 365 -23.63 13.76 -25.01
C TRP A 365 -22.91 13.25 -26.25
N PHE A 366 -23.63 13.04 -27.36
CA PHE A 366 -23.02 12.77 -28.67
C PHE A 366 -22.09 13.91 -29.11
N LEU A 367 -22.51 15.17 -29.01
CA LEU A 367 -21.67 16.32 -29.37
C LEU A 367 -20.42 16.44 -28.48
N ILE A 368 -20.53 16.15 -27.18
CA ILE A 368 -19.42 16.11 -26.23
C ILE A 368 -18.43 14.99 -26.61
N GLY A 369 -18.93 13.80 -26.97
CA GLY A 369 -18.09 12.71 -27.49
C GLY A 369 -17.36 13.10 -28.78
N TYR A 370 -18.08 13.70 -29.72
CA TYR A 370 -17.51 14.19 -30.99
C TYR A 370 -16.40 15.23 -30.74
N PHE A 371 -16.60 16.14 -29.79
CA PHE A 371 -15.60 17.13 -29.37
C PHE A 371 -14.33 16.46 -28.81
N VAL A 372 -14.45 15.40 -28.01
CA VAL A 372 -13.27 14.65 -27.52
C VAL A 372 -12.47 14.08 -28.68
N GLY A 373 -13.14 13.59 -29.73
CA GLY A 373 -12.49 13.10 -30.96
C GLY A 373 -11.83 14.21 -31.77
N ASP A 374 -12.63 15.03 -32.46
CA ASP A 374 -12.18 15.98 -33.50
C ASP A 374 -12.32 17.47 -33.07
N GLY A 375 -12.52 17.76 -31.78
CA GLY A 375 -12.71 19.11 -31.25
C GLY A 375 -11.56 19.68 -30.41
N TRP A 376 -11.58 21.01 -30.22
CA TRP A 376 -10.69 21.77 -29.35
C TRP A 376 -11.33 23.09 -28.86
N ILE A 377 -10.76 23.68 -27.80
CA ILE A 377 -11.15 24.99 -27.25
C ILE A 377 -10.00 25.99 -27.41
N ASP A 378 -10.34 27.25 -27.65
CA ASP A 378 -9.46 28.37 -27.34
C ASP A 378 -9.83 28.94 -25.96
N PHE A 379 -8.85 29.05 -25.06
CA PHE A 379 -9.06 29.59 -23.72
C PHE A 379 -9.16 31.12 -23.70
N ASN A 380 -8.68 31.80 -24.75
CA ASN A 380 -8.75 33.26 -24.87
C ASN A 380 -10.18 33.74 -25.20
N THR A 381 -10.97 32.93 -25.92
CA THR A 381 -12.34 33.26 -26.33
C THR A 381 -13.41 32.50 -25.55
N GLN A 382 -13.81 33.05 -24.39
CA GLN A 382 -14.82 32.46 -23.51
C GLN A 382 -16.13 32.12 -24.27
N GLY A 383 -16.53 30.85 -24.17
CA GLY A 383 -17.75 30.34 -24.81
C GLY A 383 -17.58 29.86 -26.25
N ARG A 384 -16.37 29.89 -26.82
CA ARG A 384 -16.08 29.37 -28.16
C ARG A 384 -15.37 28.03 -28.12
N PHE A 385 -15.88 27.08 -28.89
CA PHE A 385 -15.25 25.78 -29.12
C PHE A 385 -15.31 25.44 -30.61
N TYR A 386 -14.40 24.57 -31.06
CA TYR A 386 -14.19 24.28 -32.47
C TYR A 386 -14.29 22.78 -32.72
N LEU A 387 -14.82 22.40 -33.88
CA LEU A 387 -14.95 21.01 -34.34
C LEU A 387 -14.39 20.86 -35.76
N SER A 388 -13.54 19.86 -36.00
CA SER A 388 -13.06 19.44 -37.32
C SER A 388 -14.01 18.38 -37.90
N MET A 389 -14.34 18.46 -39.18
CA MET A 389 -15.14 17.44 -39.86
C MET A 389 -14.84 17.38 -41.36
N ASN A 390 -15.20 16.28 -42.03
CA ASN A 390 -15.15 16.19 -43.48
C ASN A 390 -16.36 16.91 -44.10
N GLU A 391 -16.20 17.50 -45.29
CA GLU A 391 -17.26 18.26 -45.95
C GLU A 391 -18.50 17.40 -46.29
N LYS A 392 -18.31 16.12 -46.61
CA LYS A 392 -19.41 15.16 -46.86
C LYS A 392 -20.35 14.93 -45.65
N ASP A 393 -19.89 15.25 -44.43
CA ASP A 393 -20.63 15.02 -43.20
C ASP A 393 -21.27 16.34 -42.67
N LYS A 394 -21.08 17.46 -43.39
CA LYS A 394 -21.43 18.85 -42.99
C LYS A 394 -22.85 19.01 -42.46
N ASP A 395 -23.83 18.47 -43.18
CA ASP A 395 -25.23 18.79 -42.93
C ASP A 395 -25.71 18.13 -41.63
N PHE A 396 -25.25 16.90 -41.34
CA PHE A 396 -25.51 16.21 -40.07
C PHE A 396 -25.06 17.03 -38.83
N LEU A 397 -23.85 17.61 -38.84
CA LEU A 397 -23.40 18.45 -37.72
C LEU A 397 -24.15 19.80 -37.68
N SER A 398 -24.51 20.34 -38.85
CA SER A 398 -25.28 21.59 -38.94
C SER A 398 -26.68 21.43 -38.34
N ASP A 399 -27.35 20.31 -38.64
CA ASP A 399 -28.63 19.93 -38.06
C ASP A 399 -28.52 19.66 -36.56
N LEU A 400 -27.49 18.93 -36.11
CA LEU A 400 -27.24 18.65 -34.69
C LEU A 400 -27.03 19.94 -33.88
N LEU A 401 -26.17 20.86 -34.36
CA LEU A 401 -25.93 22.14 -33.69
C LEU A 401 -27.19 23.02 -33.68
N THR A 402 -27.98 23.00 -34.76
CA THR A 402 -29.26 23.72 -34.85
C THR A 402 -30.31 23.15 -33.89
N LYS A 403 -30.45 21.82 -33.81
CA LYS A 403 -31.31 21.11 -32.86
C LYS A 403 -30.96 21.45 -31.41
N LEU A 404 -29.66 21.55 -31.11
CA LEU A 404 -29.11 21.95 -29.82
C LEU A 404 -29.15 23.47 -29.57
N LYS A 405 -29.56 24.28 -30.55
CA LYS A 405 -29.64 25.75 -30.49
C LYS A 405 -28.29 26.43 -30.23
N ILE A 406 -27.20 25.79 -30.65
CA ILE A 406 -25.84 26.32 -30.58
C ILE A 406 -25.60 27.19 -31.81
N SER A 407 -25.10 28.41 -31.62
CA SER A 407 -24.73 29.28 -32.75
C SER A 407 -23.39 28.83 -33.35
N PHE A 408 -23.29 28.71 -34.67
CA PHE A 408 -22.06 28.25 -35.33
C PHE A 408 -21.77 28.93 -36.67
N HIS A 409 -20.52 28.83 -37.11
CA HIS A 409 -20.05 29.23 -38.44
C HIS A 409 -19.04 28.21 -38.98
N SER A 410 -19.13 27.83 -40.26
CA SER A 410 -18.25 26.82 -40.88
C SER A 410 -17.32 27.41 -41.94
N ARG A 411 -16.01 27.11 -41.87
CA ARG A 411 -15.00 27.51 -42.87
C ARG A 411 -14.20 26.31 -43.38
N LYS A 412 -13.71 26.35 -44.63
CA LYS A 412 -12.75 25.36 -45.16
C LYS A 412 -11.35 25.56 -44.59
N ILE A 413 -10.53 24.50 -44.63
CA ILE A 413 -9.10 24.56 -44.28
C ILE A 413 -8.27 24.77 -45.56
N GLU A 414 -7.46 25.82 -45.59
CA GLU A 414 -6.53 26.06 -46.71
C GLU A 414 -5.56 24.88 -46.88
N GLY A 415 -5.40 24.40 -48.11
CA GLY A 415 -4.58 23.23 -48.44
C GLY A 415 -5.21 21.87 -48.09
N LYS A 416 -6.45 21.80 -47.56
CA LYS A 416 -7.19 20.54 -47.31
C LYS A 416 -8.65 20.66 -47.73
N ASN A 417 -8.89 20.49 -49.04
CA ASN A 417 -10.18 20.70 -49.71
C ASN A 417 -11.38 20.08 -48.98
N ASP A 418 -11.21 18.86 -48.45
CA ASP A 418 -12.30 18.02 -47.94
C ASP A 418 -12.61 18.25 -46.45
N LYS A 419 -11.93 19.18 -45.75
CA LYS A 419 -12.14 19.44 -44.32
C LYS A 419 -12.71 20.83 -44.01
N LEU A 420 -13.69 20.83 -43.10
CA LEU A 420 -14.32 22.00 -42.50
C LEU A 420 -13.94 22.16 -41.03
N ILE A 421 -13.88 23.41 -40.58
CA ILE A 421 -13.85 23.80 -39.16
C ILE A 421 -15.16 24.51 -38.85
N PHE A 422 -15.88 24.02 -37.84
CA PHE A 422 -17.05 24.67 -37.26
C PHE A 422 -16.62 25.44 -36.00
N GLU A 423 -16.70 26.77 -36.02
CA GLU A 423 -16.60 27.63 -34.84
C GLU A 423 -17.98 27.70 -34.17
N CYS A 424 -18.09 27.20 -32.95
CA CYS A 424 -19.34 27.04 -32.21
C CYS A 424 -19.34 27.90 -30.93
N CYS A 425 -20.48 28.50 -30.61
CA CYS A 425 -20.65 29.46 -29.52
C CYS A 425 -21.74 29.02 -28.53
N ASP A 426 -21.34 28.42 -27.40
CA ASP A 426 -22.19 28.25 -26.22
C ASP A 426 -21.35 28.33 -24.92
N PHE A 427 -21.69 29.27 -24.04
CA PHE A 427 -20.97 29.51 -22.79
C PHE A 427 -21.13 28.39 -21.74
N ARG A 428 -22.28 27.72 -21.69
CA ARG A 428 -22.51 26.60 -20.76
C ARG A 428 -21.73 25.38 -21.20
N LEU A 429 -21.86 25.01 -22.47
CA LEU A 429 -21.22 23.83 -23.04
C LEU A 429 -19.69 23.99 -23.06
N TRP A 430 -19.16 25.17 -23.40
CA TRP A 430 -17.73 25.48 -23.25
C TRP A 430 -17.20 25.25 -21.83
N ASN A 431 -17.97 25.59 -20.79
CA ASN A 431 -17.60 25.35 -19.39
C ASN A 431 -17.70 23.87 -18.96
N VAL A 432 -18.38 23.02 -19.74
CA VAL A 432 -18.33 21.56 -19.62
C VAL A 432 -17.13 21.02 -20.39
N LEU A 433 -17.02 21.34 -21.68
CA LEU A 433 -16.01 20.84 -22.62
C LEU A 433 -14.57 21.15 -22.18
N LYS A 434 -14.32 22.29 -21.51
CA LYS A 434 -12.99 22.62 -20.96
C LYS A 434 -12.45 21.58 -19.94
N GLN A 435 -13.31 20.74 -19.37
CA GLN A 435 -12.94 19.72 -18.39
C GLN A 435 -12.29 18.50 -19.05
N PHE A 436 -12.46 18.30 -20.36
CA PHE A 436 -11.87 17.20 -21.12
C PHE A 436 -10.41 17.45 -21.54
N GLY A 437 -9.78 18.53 -21.08
CA GLY A 437 -8.37 18.84 -21.35
C GLY A 437 -8.12 19.61 -22.66
N TYR A 438 -6.84 19.72 -23.04
CA TYR A 438 -6.36 20.50 -24.18
C TYR A 438 -5.08 19.90 -24.78
N LEU A 439 -4.97 19.94 -26.11
CA LEU A 439 -4.07 19.12 -26.95
C LEU A 439 -4.39 17.63 -26.85
N ASP A 440 -4.23 16.90 -27.96
CA ASP A 440 -4.66 15.49 -28.05
C ASP A 440 -3.90 14.54 -27.11
N PHE A 441 -2.75 14.96 -26.58
CA PHE A 441 -1.99 14.24 -25.55
C PHE A 441 -2.55 14.40 -24.13
N ASN A 442 -3.18 15.55 -23.80
CA ASN A 442 -3.73 15.82 -22.47
C ASN A 442 -5.27 15.79 -22.44
N LYS A 443 -5.93 15.29 -23.50
CA LYS A 443 -7.36 14.98 -23.47
C LYS A 443 -7.63 13.89 -22.45
N LEU A 444 -8.68 14.04 -21.65
CA LEU A 444 -9.08 13.08 -20.60
C LEU A 444 -10.61 12.97 -20.53
N ILE A 445 -11.10 11.92 -19.87
CA ILE A 445 -12.53 11.77 -19.56
C ILE A 445 -12.75 12.09 -18.06
N PRO A 446 -13.51 13.15 -17.72
CA PRO A 446 -13.81 13.46 -16.31
C PRO A 446 -14.66 12.37 -15.65
N ASN A 447 -14.48 12.14 -14.34
CA ASN A 447 -15.18 11.07 -13.64
C ASN A 447 -16.73 11.16 -13.70
N TRP A 448 -17.31 12.36 -13.84
CA TRP A 448 -18.77 12.49 -14.00
C TRP A 448 -19.33 11.82 -15.26
N VAL A 449 -18.50 11.60 -16.30
CA VAL A 449 -18.87 10.76 -17.46
C VAL A 449 -18.93 9.29 -17.05
N HIS A 450 -17.94 8.82 -16.29
CA HIS A 450 -17.89 7.44 -15.77
C HIS A 450 -19.03 7.13 -14.80
N ASP A 451 -19.51 8.13 -14.05
CA ASP A 451 -20.65 7.99 -13.12
C ASP A 451 -22.03 8.17 -13.78
N SER A 452 -22.11 8.60 -15.05
CA SER A 452 -23.39 8.86 -15.72
C SER A 452 -24.12 7.58 -16.16
N PRO A 453 -25.46 7.60 -16.34
CA PRO A 453 -26.23 6.45 -16.82
C PRO A 453 -25.76 5.92 -18.18
N CYS A 454 -25.94 4.61 -18.41
CA CYS A 454 -25.41 3.91 -19.58
C CYS A 454 -25.85 4.51 -20.93
N GLU A 455 -27.10 4.96 -21.07
CA GLU A 455 -27.61 5.58 -22.30
C GLU A 455 -26.81 6.82 -22.74
N PHE A 456 -26.34 7.62 -21.78
CA PHE A 456 -25.55 8.82 -22.03
C PHE A 456 -24.10 8.48 -22.37
N ILE A 457 -23.54 7.42 -21.77
CA ILE A 457 -22.22 6.89 -22.10
C ILE A 457 -22.21 6.26 -23.50
N GLU A 458 -23.27 5.53 -23.88
CA GLU A 458 -23.45 5.02 -25.24
C GLU A 458 -23.51 6.17 -26.25
N SER A 459 -24.29 7.22 -25.98
CA SER A 459 -24.36 8.38 -26.87
C SER A 459 -23.02 9.12 -27.00
N PHE A 460 -22.28 9.28 -25.90
CA PHE A 460 -20.91 9.81 -25.89
C PHE A 460 -19.95 8.96 -26.73
N LEU A 461 -19.94 7.64 -26.54
CA LEU A 461 -19.08 6.73 -27.31
C LEU A 461 -19.48 6.72 -28.79
N ASN A 462 -20.77 6.80 -29.12
CA ASN A 462 -21.23 6.92 -30.50
C ASN A 462 -20.73 8.23 -31.15
N GLY A 463 -20.69 9.34 -30.41
CA GLY A 463 -20.11 10.61 -30.88
C GLY A 463 -18.60 10.58 -31.06
N TYR A 464 -17.88 10.02 -30.07
CA TYR A 464 -16.41 9.94 -30.04
C TYR A 464 -15.85 8.92 -31.04
N VAL A 465 -16.41 7.70 -31.04
CA VAL A 465 -15.94 6.54 -31.80
C VAL A 465 -16.61 6.43 -33.17
N ARG A 466 -17.75 7.10 -33.39
CA ARG A 466 -18.44 7.19 -34.70
C ARG A 466 -18.72 5.82 -35.32
N ASN A 467 -19.23 4.90 -34.51
CA ASN A 467 -19.53 3.50 -34.85
C ASN A 467 -18.33 2.67 -35.35
N GLN A 468 -17.09 3.11 -35.13
CA GLN A 468 -15.88 2.35 -35.44
C GLN A 468 -15.64 1.25 -34.39
N ILE A 469 -15.10 0.10 -34.82
CA ILE A 469 -14.78 -1.01 -33.91
C ILE A 469 -13.47 -0.74 -33.12
N GLN A 470 -12.67 0.19 -33.63
CA GLN A 470 -11.39 0.63 -33.08
C GLN A 470 -11.29 2.16 -33.16
N ILE A 471 -10.74 2.79 -32.13
CA ILE A 471 -10.35 4.20 -32.12
C ILE A 471 -8.88 4.34 -31.71
N SER A 472 -8.21 5.38 -32.21
CA SER A 472 -6.81 5.70 -31.90
C SER A 472 -6.70 7.05 -31.19
N THR A 473 -5.88 7.15 -30.16
CA THR A 473 -5.60 8.39 -29.41
C THR A 473 -4.12 8.50 -29.02
N PHE A 474 -3.63 9.73 -28.89
CA PHE A 474 -2.30 10.02 -28.34
C PHE A 474 -2.30 10.23 -26.82
N SER A 475 -3.48 10.36 -26.19
CA SER A 475 -3.61 10.42 -24.73
C SER A 475 -3.77 9.02 -24.12
N PRO A 476 -2.86 8.58 -23.24
CA PRO A 476 -3.03 7.32 -22.50
C PRO A 476 -4.21 7.39 -21.52
N SER A 477 -4.42 8.55 -20.88
CA SER A 477 -5.54 8.77 -19.96
C SER A 477 -6.88 8.58 -20.67
N LEU A 478 -7.01 9.11 -21.89
CA LEU A 478 -8.18 8.90 -22.73
C LEU A 478 -8.35 7.42 -23.14
N ALA A 479 -7.26 6.68 -23.35
CA ALA A 479 -7.31 5.25 -23.70
C ALA A 479 -7.83 4.38 -22.55
N PHE A 480 -7.23 4.49 -21.36
CA PHE A 480 -7.67 3.73 -20.18
C PHE A 480 -9.09 4.12 -19.74
N SER A 481 -9.46 5.41 -19.82
CA SER A 481 -10.84 5.84 -19.59
C SER A 481 -11.83 5.32 -20.63
N THR A 482 -11.45 5.25 -21.91
CA THR A 482 -12.34 4.65 -22.94
C THR A 482 -12.60 3.18 -22.64
N GLN A 483 -11.58 2.44 -22.16
CA GLN A 483 -11.73 1.05 -21.73
C GLN A 483 -12.68 0.92 -20.53
N LEU A 484 -12.58 1.80 -19.52
CA LEU A 484 -13.53 1.85 -18.39
C LEU A 484 -15.00 2.07 -18.84
N LEU A 485 -15.25 2.97 -19.80
CA LEU A 485 -16.61 3.22 -20.28
C LEU A 485 -17.19 1.96 -20.95
N TYR A 486 -16.39 1.25 -21.74
CA TYR A 486 -16.79 -0.06 -22.26
C TYR A 486 -17.05 -1.08 -21.13
N MET A 487 -16.18 -1.18 -20.11
CA MET A 487 -16.41 -2.06 -18.96
C MET A 487 -17.73 -1.73 -18.24
N LYS A 488 -18.07 -0.45 -18.07
CA LYS A 488 -19.35 -0.03 -17.47
C LYS A 488 -20.55 -0.52 -18.29
N LEU A 489 -20.48 -0.43 -19.61
CA LEU A 489 -21.49 -0.98 -20.53
C LEU A 489 -21.49 -2.53 -20.60
N GLY A 490 -20.60 -3.23 -19.89
CA GLY A 490 -20.45 -4.69 -19.99
C GLY A 490 -19.74 -5.14 -21.28
N ILE A 491 -19.12 -4.21 -22.00
CA ILE A 491 -18.42 -4.42 -23.27
C ILE A 491 -16.94 -4.66 -22.98
N LEU A 492 -16.41 -5.76 -23.50
CA LEU A 492 -14.99 -6.08 -23.41
C LEU A 492 -14.21 -5.30 -24.48
N SER A 493 -13.14 -4.61 -24.08
CA SER A 493 -12.27 -3.88 -25.00
C SER A 493 -10.80 -3.99 -24.58
N GLN A 494 -9.93 -3.92 -25.59
CA GLN A 494 -8.48 -4.05 -25.45
C GLN A 494 -7.77 -2.78 -25.89
N ILE A 495 -6.63 -2.49 -25.26
CA ILE A 495 -5.73 -1.40 -25.65
C ILE A 495 -4.44 -2.00 -26.23
N ASN A 496 -4.02 -1.52 -27.40
CA ASN A 496 -2.75 -1.87 -28.06
C ASN A 496 -2.02 -0.59 -28.50
N THR A 497 -0.69 -0.53 -28.40
CA THR A 497 0.10 0.62 -28.89
C THR A 497 0.74 0.37 -30.25
N CYS A 498 0.97 1.44 -31.00
CA CYS A 498 1.95 1.46 -32.09
C CYS A 498 2.76 2.76 -32.04
N GLU A 499 4.04 2.71 -32.43
CA GLU A 499 4.82 3.93 -32.62
C GLU A 499 4.35 4.66 -33.89
N LYS A 500 4.06 5.95 -33.78
CA LYS A 500 4.05 6.87 -34.92
C LYS A 500 5.28 7.77 -34.86
N ASN A 501 5.96 7.88 -35.99
CA ASN A 501 7.12 8.75 -36.17
C ASN A 501 6.70 9.93 -37.05
N ASN A 502 6.61 11.14 -36.47
CA ASN A 502 6.17 12.35 -37.15
C ASN A 502 7.35 13.15 -37.75
N GLY A 503 8.50 12.51 -37.97
CA GLY A 503 9.71 13.10 -38.56
C GLY A 503 10.56 13.94 -37.59
N ILE A 504 9.94 14.53 -36.57
CA ILE A 504 10.61 15.30 -35.50
C ILE A 504 10.69 14.47 -34.21
N SER A 505 9.67 13.65 -33.94
CA SER A 505 9.52 12.89 -32.70
C SER A 505 8.75 11.58 -32.93
N LYS A 506 9.08 10.57 -32.12
CA LYS A 506 8.26 9.36 -31.93
C LYS A 506 7.20 9.63 -30.86
N HIS A 507 5.98 9.17 -31.10
CA HIS A 507 4.90 9.15 -30.11
C HIS A 507 4.18 7.80 -30.15
N LEU A 508 3.76 7.32 -28.97
CA LEU A 508 2.89 6.14 -28.87
C LEU A 508 1.45 6.54 -29.24
N LEU A 509 0.85 5.78 -30.14
CA LEU A 509 -0.57 5.87 -30.49
C LEU A 509 -1.30 4.67 -29.86
N TYR A 510 -2.21 4.95 -28.94
CA TYR A 510 -3.03 3.96 -28.24
C TYR A 510 -4.27 3.64 -29.07
N ASN A 511 -4.47 2.36 -29.37
CA ASN A 511 -5.59 1.83 -30.14
C ASN A 511 -6.51 1.03 -29.22
N ILE A 512 -7.71 1.55 -28.98
CA ILE A 512 -8.74 0.89 -28.19
C ILE A 512 -9.69 0.18 -29.15
N SER A 513 -9.91 -1.12 -28.99
CA SER A 513 -10.78 -1.91 -29.88
C SER A 513 -11.73 -2.83 -29.11
N ILE A 514 -12.97 -2.96 -29.59
CA ILE A 514 -13.99 -3.82 -28.99
C ILE A 514 -13.68 -5.29 -29.33
N VAL A 515 -13.62 -6.13 -28.30
CA VAL A 515 -13.34 -7.57 -28.44
C VAL A 515 -14.63 -8.30 -28.80
N LYS A 516 -14.72 -8.74 -30.07
CA LYS A 516 -15.90 -9.47 -30.59
C LYS A 516 -15.90 -10.95 -30.22
N GLU A 517 -14.75 -11.61 -30.28
CA GLU A 517 -14.61 -13.04 -30.00
C GLU A 517 -14.37 -13.26 -28.50
N LYS A 518 -15.30 -13.96 -27.86
CA LYS A 518 -15.35 -14.12 -26.40
C LYS A 518 -14.55 -15.34 -25.94
N ASP A 519 -13.23 -15.21 -25.89
CA ASP A 519 -12.37 -16.25 -25.31
C ASP A 519 -12.45 -16.27 -23.77
N LEU A 520 -13.27 -17.18 -23.24
CA LEU A 520 -13.42 -17.42 -21.80
C LEU A 520 -12.17 -18.03 -21.15
N ASN A 521 -11.08 -18.29 -21.89
CA ASN A 521 -9.81 -18.73 -21.29
C ASN A 521 -8.96 -17.56 -20.77
N ILE A 522 -9.24 -16.32 -21.20
CA ILE A 522 -8.40 -15.14 -20.87
C ILE A 522 -9.12 -14.02 -20.10
N TYR A 523 -10.43 -14.09 -19.91
CA TYR A 523 -11.14 -13.18 -18.99
C TYR A 523 -12.37 -13.81 -18.31
N LEU A 524 -12.83 -13.19 -17.22
CA LEU A 524 -14.12 -13.45 -16.58
C LEU A 524 -14.82 -12.11 -16.34
N ILE A 525 -16.15 -12.10 -16.39
CA ILE A 525 -17.00 -10.99 -15.94
C ILE A 525 -18.02 -11.60 -14.96
N ASP A 526 -18.17 -10.99 -13.80
CA ASP A 526 -19.31 -11.22 -12.91
C ASP A 526 -20.12 -9.91 -12.74
N ASP A 527 -21.14 -9.92 -11.88
CA ASP A 527 -22.04 -8.78 -11.73
C ASP A 527 -21.34 -7.49 -11.25
N ASP A 528 -20.15 -7.59 -10.65
CA ASP A 528 -19.45 -6.48 -9.99
C ASP A 528 -18.04 -6.22 -10.53
N TYR A 529 -17.39 -7.21 -11.14
CA TYR A 529 -15.99 -7.14 -11.55
C TYR A 529 -15.71 -7.73 -12.93
N PHE A 530 -14.77 -7.10 -13.63
CA PHE A 530 -14.02 -7.71 -14.72
C PHE A 530 -12.75 -8.35 -14.15
N TRP A 531 -12.35 -9.50 -14.69
CA TRP A 531 -11.18 -10.26 -14.24
C TRP A 531 -10.33 -10.63 -15.44
N PHE A 532 -9.04 -10.25 -15.40
CA PHE A 532 -8.11 -10.34 -16.53
C PHE A 532 -7.01 -11.35 -16.25
N LYS A 533 -6.88 -12.38 -17.10
CA LYS A 533 -5.86 -13.43 -16.92
C LYS A 533 -4.46 -12.85 -17.00
N ILE A 534 -3.56 -13.33 -16.14
CA ILE A 534 -2.12 -13.11 -16.29
C ILE A 534 -1.63 -13.94 -17.49
N THR A 535 -1.26 -13.26 -18.57
CA THR A 535 -0.83 -13.87 -19.85
C THR A 535 0.69 -14.07 -19.92
N ASN A 536 1.44 -13.25 -19.19
CA ASN A 536 2.87 -13.47 -18.94
C ASN A 536 3.24 -12.88 -17.58
N LYS A 537 4.15 -13.57 -16.88
CA LYS A 537 4.87 -13.05 -15.73
C LYS A 537 6.35 -13.32 -15.96
N SER A 538 7.17 -12.28 -15.87
CA SER A 538 8.62 -12.39 -15.70
C SER A 538 9.02 -11.64 -14.43
N SER A 539 10.20 -11.90 -13.92
CA SER A 539 10.93 -10.87 -13.19
C SER A 539 11.99 -10.29 -14.10
N ASP A 540 12.13 -8.97 -14.05
CA ASP A 540 13.30 -8.32 -14.60
C ASP A 540 14.18 -7.88 -13.42
N PHE A 541 15.48 -8.08 -13.59
CA PHE A 541 16.50 -7.51 -12.73
C PHE A 541 16.86 -6.12 -13.37
N ILE A 542 16.17 -5.03 -12.97
CA ILE A 542 16.20 -3.57 -13.53
C ILE A 542 17.46 -1.17 -12.19
N LYS A 543 18.71 -1.04 -11.59
CA LYS A 543 19.67 0.10 -11.65
C LYS A 543 19.15 1.57 -11.49
N ASP A 544 18.82 1.90 -10.24
CA ASP A 544 18.21 3.13 -9.67
C ASP A 544 16.86 3.52 -10.27
N ILE A 545 15.83 2.75 -9.95
CA ILE A 545 14.45 3.12 -10.25
C ILE A 545 13.74 3.65 -9.00
N LYS A 546 13.06 4.79 -9.15
CA LYS A 546 12.15 5.28 -8.12
C LYS A 546 10.88 4.47 -8.10
N VAL A 547 10.46 4.13 -6.89
CA VAL A 547 9.25 3.38 -6.62
C VAL A 547 8.39 4.08 -5.58
N TYR A 548 7.08 3.89 -5.72
CA TYR A 548 6.00 4.68 -5.17
C TYR A 548 4.96 3.78 -4.51
N ASN A 549 4.22 4.30 -3.54
CA ASN A 549 3.00 3.70 -3.00
C ASN A 549 2.12 4.82 -2.38
N PHE A 550 0.81 4.56 -2.25
CA PHE A 550 -0.11 5.42 -1.49
C PHE A 550 -0.70 4.66 -0.31
N GLU A 551 -1.01 5.35 0.78
CA GLU A 551 -2.04 4.89 1.72
C GLU A 551 -3.39 5.49 1.32
N VAL A 552 -4.47 4.69 1.28
CA VAL A 552 -5.79 5.10 0.78
C VAL A 552 -6.87 4.85 1.83
N ASP A 553 -7.61 5.91 2.14
CA ASP A 553 -8.59 6.00 3.23
C ASP A 553 -9.71 4.93 3.13
N GLU A 554 -10.07 4.34 4.28
CA GLU A 554 -10.98 3.19 4.49
C GLU A 554 -10.68 1.89 3.71
N ASP A 555 -10.54 1.98 2.39
CA ASP A 555 -10.56 0.85 1.44
C ASP A 555 -9.17 0.29 1.13
N ASN A 556 -8.09 0.93 1.61
CA ASN A 556 -6.71 0.39 1.60
C ASN A 556 -6.24 -0.15 0.23
N SER A 557 -6.66 0.47 -0.87
CA SER A 557 -6.45 -0.03 -2.23
C SER A 557 -6.61 1.07 -3.28
N TYR A 558 -6.00 0.87 -4.43
CA TYR A 558 -6.14 1.74 -5.60
C TYR A 558 -6.00 0.95 -6.90
N CYS A 559 -6.53 1.51 -8.00
CA CYS A 559 -6.45 0.90 -9.31
C CYS A 559 -5.27 1.46 -10.13
N VAL A 560 -4.36 0.57 -10.50
CA VAL A 560 -3.25 0.79 -11.42
C VAL A 560 -3.60 0.24 -12.79
N GLU A 561 -3.58 1.07 -13.83
CA GLU A 561 -3.79 0.66 -15.23
C GLU A 561 -5.04 -0.23 -15.49
N ASN A 562 -6.18 0.07 -14.84
CA ASN A 562 -7.41 -0.76 -14.83
C ASN A 562 -7.32 -2.11 -14.10
N LEU A 563 -6.41 -2.24 -13.13
CA LEU A 563 -6.24 -3.43 -12.29
C LEU A 563 -6.14 -3.04 -10.80
N ILE A 564 -6.81 -3.79 -9.92
CA ILE A 564 -6.87 -3.48 -8.48
C ILE A 564 -5.60 -3.96 -7.75
N SER A 565 -5.01 -3.08 -6.95
CA SER A 565 -3.94 -3.39 -6.00
C SER A 565 -4.23 -2.81 -4.61
N HIS A 566 -3.56 -3.35 -3.59
CA HIS A 566 -3.65 -2.88 -2.20
C HIS A 566 -2.73 -1.67 -1.98
N ASN A 567 -2.86 -0.97 -0.85
CA ASN A 567 -1.74 -0.16 -0.35
C ASN A 567 -0.64 -1.07 0.24
N CYS A 568 0.61 -0.60 0.29
CA CYS A 568 1.57 -1.19 1.23
C CYS A 568 1.08 -0.92 2.66
N ALA A 569 0.62 -1.97 3.34
CA ALA A 569 0.18 -1.91 4.73
C ALA A 569 1.37 -1.78 5.70
N ARG A 570 1.85 -0.54 5.90
CA ARG A 570 2.79 -0.18 6.97
C ARG A 570 1.98 0.44 8.12
N PRO A 571 1.96 -0.12 9.34
CA PRO A 571 0.96 0.26 10.35
C PRO A 571 1.21 1.66 10.94
N TYR A 572 0.18 2.51 10.86
CA TYR A 572 0.15 3.86 11.44
C TYR A 572 0.29 3.87 12.98
N VAL A 573 0.68 5.01 13.54
CA VAL A 573 0.79 5.26 15.00
C VAL A 573 -0.34 6.19 15.45
N VAL A 574 -1.00 5.87 16.56
CA VAL A 574 -2.01 6.74 17.19
C VAL A 574 -1.49 7.23 18.54
N SER A 575 -1.40 8.54 18.73
CA SER A 575 -0.94 9.15 19.99
C SER A 575 -1.86 10.29 20.43
N ASP A 576 -2.26 10.27 21.70
CA ASP A 576 -3.15 11.26 22.36
C ASP A 576 -4.35 11.75 21.51
N SER A 577 -4.99 10.81 20.80
CA SER A 577 -6.19 10.99 19.93
C SER A 577 -5.93 11.59 18.54
N ASN A 578 -4.69 11.86 18.19
CA ASN A 578 -4.27 12.17 16.82
C ASN A 578 -3.68 10.92 16.15
N MET A 579 -3.92 10.77 14.84
CA MET A 579 -3.06 9.95 13.99
C MET A 579 -1.74 10.71 13.77
N CYS A 580 -0.62 10.01 13.88
CA CYS A 580 0.70 10.54 13.56
C CYS A 580 1.37 9.61 12.56
N ASP A 581 1.52 10.11 11.34
CA ASP A 581 2.11 9.41 10.21
C ASP A 581 3.64 9.52 10.30
N ASP A 582 4.22 8.81 11.27
CA ASP A 582 5.66 8.74 11.51
C ASP A 582 6.23 7.44 10.89
N ASP A 583 6.90 7.59 9.75
CA ASP A 583 7.59 6.54 9.00
C ASP A 583 8.36 5.57 9.92
N LEU A 584 8.21 4.25 9.74
CA LEU A 584 8.97 3.27 10.52
C LEU A 584 10.49 3.41 10.32
N THR A 585 10.97 4.05 9.24
CA THR A 585 12.39 4.44 9.08
C THR A 585 12.80 5.46 10.14
N ILE A 586 11.93 6.41 10.48
CA ILE A 586 12.14 7.37 11.57
C ILE A 586 12.04 6.64 12.91
N GLN A 587 11.08 5.73 13.12
CA GLN A 587 11.02 4.94 14.35
C GLN A 587 12.27 4.06 14.54
N LEU A 588 12.80 3.45 13.48
CA LEU A 588 14.07 2.71 13.49
C LEU A 588 15.24 3.63 13.87
N VAL A 589 15.34 4.81 13.26
CA VAL A 589 16.34 5.83 13.63
C VAL A 589 16.21 6.28 15.08
N GLU A 590 14.99 6.43 15.61
CA GLU A 590 14.75 6.78 17.02
C GLU A 590 15.04 5.62 17.98
N ILE A 591 14.81 4.36 17.58
CA ILE A 591 15.25 3.15 18.29
C ILE A 591 16.78 3.17 18.38
N ILE A 592 17.49 3.40 17.27
CA ILE A 592 18.96 3.48 17.23
C ILE A 592 19.47 4.63 18.13
N LYS A 593 18.90 5.84 18.06
CA LYS A 593 19.28 6.94 18.98
C LYS A 593 19.08 6.58 20.45
N ALA A 594 17.91 6.05 20.81
CA ALA A 594 17.61 5.66 22.18
C ALA A 594 18.50 4.52 22.68
N ASN A 595 18.89 3.60 21.79
CA ASN A 595 19.80 2.49 22.06
C ASN A 595 21.25 2.95 22.26
N ASN A 596 21.77 3.81 21.38
CA ASN A 596 23.14 4.32 21.47
C ASN A 596 23.32 5.22 22.70
N HIS A 597 22.26 5.91 23.15
CA HIS A 597 22.29 6.65 24.43
C HIS A 597 22.34 5.76 25.69
N LEU A 598 22.31 4.43 25.54
CA LEU A 598 22.56 3.44 26.62
C LEU A 598 23.96 2.82 26.53
N GLU A 599 24.74 3.14 25.49
CA GLU A 599 26.10 2.66 25.29
C GLU A 599 27.09 3.32 26.28
N GLN A 600 28.06 2.56 26.78
CA GLN A 600 29.03 3.03 27.77
C GLN A 600 30.36 3.40 27.10
N THR A 601 30.42 4.59 26.50
CA THR A 601 31.65 5.15 25.92
C THR A 601 32.56 5.74 27.00
N ASP A 602 33.76 5.17 27.15
CA ASP A 602 34.93 5.71 27.85
C ASP A 602 34.72 6.44 29.20
N GLY A 603 34.55 5.64 30.26
CA GLY A 603 35.02 5.98 31.60
C GLY A 603 34.18 6.97 32.43
N GLN A 604 33.16 7.61 31.88
CA GLN A 604 32.18 8.39 32.67
C GLN A 604 30.86 7.60 32.84
N PRO A 605 30.45 7.28 34.09
CA PRO A 605 29.18 6.59 34.31
C PRO A 605 27.99 7.50 33.99
N ILE A 606 27.11 7.04 33.11
CA ILE A 606 25.80 7.67 32.87
C ILE A 606 25.00 7.62 34.18
N SER A 607 24.48 8.77 34.64
CA SER A 607 23.66 8.80 35.85
C SER A 607 22.41 7.95 35.70
N ASP A 608 22.03 7.19 36.74
CA ASP A 608 20.92 6.22 36.68
C ASP A 608 19.61 6.82 36.14
N THR A 609 19.33 8.08 36.51
CA THR A 609 18.20 8.87 36.02
C THR A 609 18.19 9.10 34.50
N LYS A 610 19.37 9.27 33.88
CA LYS A 610 19.50 9.36 32.42
C LYS A 610 19.36 7.98 31.78
N LYS A 611 20.03 6.95 32.33
CA LYS A 611 19.92 5.56 31.84
C LYS A 611 18.47 5.09 31.83
N GLN A 612 17.73 5.29 32.92
CA GLN A 612 16.31 4.97 33.03
C GLN A 612 15.46 5.73 32.00
N LYS A 613 15.73 7.01 31.73
CA LYS A 613 15.01 7.77 30.70
C LYS A 613 15.23 7.17 29.30
N TYR A 614 16.47 6.88 28.91
CA TYR A 614 16.75 6.30 27.59
C TYR A 614 16.20 4.88 27.47
N LEU A 615 16.27 4.06 28.52
CA LEU A 615 15.69 2.72 28.55
C LEU A 615 14.15 2.73 28.42
N GLN A 616 13.48 3.71 29.04
CA GLN A 616 12.05 3.92 28.84
C GLN A 616 11.73 4.40 27.41
N SER A 617 12.54 5.28 26.82
CA SER A 617 12.41 5.69 25.41
C SER A 617 12.57 4.50 24.45
N LEU A 618 13.59 3.68 24.63
CA LEU A 618 13.85 2.49 23.80
C LEU A 618 12.68 1.49 23.88
N LYS A 619 12.21 1.18 25.10
CA LYS A 619 11.04 0.31 25.33
C LYS A 619 9.77 0.87 24.69
N PHE A 620 9.55 2.19 24.78
CA PHE A 620 8.43 2.88 24.15
C PHE A 620 8.48 2.75 22.62
N ARG A 621 9.60 3.10 22.00
CA ARG A 621 9.77 3.07 20.53
C ARG A 621 9.63 1.66 19.95
N ILE A 622 10.21 0.65 20.61
CA ILE A 622 10.04 -0.77 20.24
C ILE A 622 8.58 -1.21 20.42
N ALA A 623 7.89 -0.78 21.48
CA ALA A 623 6.48 -1.10 21.67
C ALA A 623 5.57 -0.50 20.58
N THR A 624 5.79 0.76 20.17
CA THR A 624 5.04 1.42 19.09
C THR A 624 5.39 0.87 17.69
N PHE A 625 6.53 0.22 17.51
CA PHE A 625 6.81 -0.51 16.28
C PHE A 625 6.01 -1.82 16.20
N TYR A 626 5.92 -2.58 17.30
CA TYR A 626 5.23 -3.87 17.32
C TYR A 626 3.71 -3.80 17.54
N ASN A 627 3.17 -2.77 18.20
CA ASN A 627 1.74 -2.72 18.56
C ASN A 627 1.19 -1.31 18.85
N ASN A 628 0.49 -0.72 17.87
CA ASN A 628 -0.21 0.57 18.04
C ASN A 628 -1.68 0.46 18.49
N SER A 629 -2.25 -0.75 18.62
CA SER A 629 -3.69 -0.97 18.90
C SER A 629 -4.18 -0.48 20.29
N SER A 630 -3.29 0.00 21.15
CA SER A 630 -3.58 0.23 22.58
C SER A 630 -4.07 1.64 22.94
N GLY A 631 -3.87 2.64 22.07
CA GLY A 631 -4.32 4.03 22.27
C GLY A 631 -3.84 4.72 23.58
N LYS A 632 -2.80 4.18 24.22
CA LYS A 632 -2.38 4.53 25.60
C LYS A 632 -0.86 4.65 25.80
N ALA A 633 -0.07 4.55 24.72
CA ALA A 633 1.37 4.72 24.79
C ALA A 633 1.70 6.19 25.08
N LYS A 634 1.91 6.55 26.36
CA LYS A 634 2.31 7.90 26.76
C LYS A 634 3.82 8.00 26.95
N HIS A 635 4.42 8.98 26.29
CA HIS A 635 5.84 9.28 26.43
C HIS A 635 6.13 9.80 27.86
N SER A 636 7.06 9.16 28.56
CA SER A 636 7.30 9.43 30.00
C SER A 636 7.92 10.81 30.31
N THR A 637 8.38 11.55 29.29
CA THR A 637 8.72 12.98 29.44
C THR A 637 8.03 13.82 28.36
N ASN A 638 6.93 14.47 28.73
CA ASN A 638 6.53 15.79 28.23
C ASN A 638 5.47 16.42 29.13
N GLY A 639 5.92 17.01 30.25
CA GLY A 639 5.07 17.83 31.13
C GLY A 639 4.86 19.26 30.64
N TYR A 640 4.83 19.46 29.31
CA TYR A 640 4.69 20.77 28.67
C TYR A 640 3.75 20.67 27.46
N MET A 641 2.61 21.34 27.57
CA MET A 641 1.77 21.67 26.41
C MET A 641 2.26 22.99 25.80
N PRO A 642 2.60 23.04 24.51
CA PRO A 642 2.44 24.26 23.73
C PRO A 642 0.93 24.55 23.63
N LYS A 643 0.51 25.78 23.92
CA LYS A 643 -0.82 26.26 23.53
C LYS A 643 -0.74 26.83 22.12
N TYR A 644 -1.55 26.30 21.20
CA TYR A 644 -2.15 27.01 20.08
C TYR A 644 -3.58 26.47 19.89
#